data_AF-A0AAU9ED94-F1
#
_entry.id   AF-A0AAU9ED94-F1
#
_cell.length_a   1.000
_cell.length_b   1.000
_cell.length_c   1.000
_cell.angle_alpha   90.00
_cell.angle_beta   90.00
_cell.angle_gamma   90.00
#
_symmetry.space_group_name_H-M   'P 1'
#
loop_
_entity.id
_entity.type
_entity.pdbx_description
1 polymer ?
#
loop_
_entity_poly.entity_id
_entity_poly.type
_entity_poly.pdbx_seq_one_letter_code
_entity_poly.pdbx_strand_id
1 'polypeptide(L)'
;MTHGESKAPRAPRRLAWPLAFALAGAALCASLVLAWWAQGERPWQREVAAINQARGRILEQELMAAGLAPERAAFRAQEVASEPPRVIEVVPSAFGKPERCLTCHQGLEQISPSHPVEAMGCVACHGGQGLALTKEQAHQGLIGGRNPSDLAFARASCGGRGAAAGRCHAGRDNPAADTLYRVERTIMATMTGVITSLRVAWGAQDSFTARLATAAISDPRRPNPAPPHTLASLLLIPATPPAGPAPAQVADEQWNKFCARCHLRAERPAGHSVHGRGCAACHGSREPSGRYLGGDASLSRDEAGHASYHRLHESPPEDNCLRCHNRSGRLGLNYRGWVEDENGRTPWPSGNPSQALSGGRGVHQLLPDVHRAKGLACVDCHSGREVMGDGRLYGRMRFQTEVTCATCHGGPQGPPRLGPPDDYAQYEAAYGPLKGGPALSRESQLVLSAKGRPLSNLRQVRGKLVLFSRSQPGKSHPLTLVSGDPAHRQPGHQRLACQACHSRWTPQCYGCHDYRRDAGEMWSYAAGKPTPGIWQESRDQYRFVDPVLGVDSSGQVRPFVPGCQVVYTAQNADGAPLPGRALEQPRTKLIMNSIVSTPISPHTTRTEVRPCEACHLSGKALGLGGGPRPLGSLAAIPLADLNGVGFPADWEALVDDQGRPLQGQTHQGARPLNPQELRRLLAFGRCLPCHRRPEDPVLADPAKAWQRIGPGGDLEAKHKLMEAKALR
;
A
#
# COMPACT_ATOMS: atom_id res chain seq x y z
N MET A 1 -105.38 -9.27 -41.73
CA MET A 1 -104.34 -9.35 -42.80
C MET A 1 -103.23 -10.26 -42.29
N THR A 2 -102.96 -11.29 -43.07
CA THR A 2 -102.11 -12.45 -42.77
C THR A 2 -100.62 -12.12 -42.77
N HIS A 3 -99.85 -12.58 -41.78
CA HIS A 3 -98.47 -12.98 -42.00
C HIS A 3 -98.15 -14.26 -41.21
N GLY A 4 -97.70 -15.26 -41.96
CA GLY A 4 -97.57 -16.65 -41.54
C GLY A 4 -96.38 -16.93 -40.64
N GLU A 5 -96.59 -17.91 -39.78
CA GLU A 5 -95.57 -18.58 -38.99
C GLU A 5 -94.71 -19.48 -39.89
N SER A 6 -93.39 -19.49 -39.66
CA SER A 6 -92.54 -20.63 -39.98
C SER A 6 -91.83 -21.11 -38.71
N LYS A 7 -92.06 -22.39 -38.38
CA LYS A 7 -91.38 -23.12 -37.31
C LYS A 7 -90.04 -23.65 -37.82
N ALA A 8 -88.97 -23.45 -37.06
CA ALA A 8 -87.73 -24.22 -37.15
C ALA A 8 -87.50 -25.01 -35.84
N PRO A 9 -86.92 -26.23 -35.89
CA PRO A 9 -86.97 -27.20 -34.80
C PRO A 9 -85.93 -26.94 -33.70
N ARG A 10 -86.32 -27.16 -32.44
CA ARG A 10 -85.41 -27.23 -31.28
C ARG A 10 -84.65 -28.56 -31.28
N ALA A 11 -83.36 -28.53 -31.59
CA ALA A 11 -82.44 -29.64 -31.35
C ALA A 11 -82.02 -29.70 -29.85
N PRO A 12 -81.74 -30.90 -29.28
CA PRO A 12 -81.54 -31.07 -27.84
C PRO A 12 -80.10 -30.70 -27.44
N ARG A 13 -79.88 -29.47 -26.96
CA ARG A 13 -78.60 -29.03 -26.34
C ARG A 13 -78.43 -29.53 -24.89
N ARG A 14 -78.59 -30.82 -24.60
CA ARG A 14 -78.51 -31.33 -23.20
C ARG A 14 -77.25 -32.12 -22.81
N LEU A 15 -76.27 -32.30 -23.70
CA LEU A 15 -75.01 -33.00 -23.35
C LEU A 15 -73.71 -32.25 -23.70
N ALA A 16 -73.77 -31.09 -24.36
CA ALA A 16 -72.56 -30.38 -24.81
C ALA A 16 -71.77 -29.70 -23.67
N TRP A 17 -72.46 -29.15 -22.67
CA TRP A 17 -71.81 -28.41 -21.57
C TRP A 17 -71.10 -29.31 -20.55
N PRO A 18 -71.69 -30.42 -20.06
CA PRO A 18 -70.99 -31.33 -19.15
C PRO A 18 -69.73 -31.94 -19.77
N LEU A 19 -69.81 -32.30 -21.07
CA LEU A 19 -68.67 -32.84 -21.80
C LEU A 19 -67.56 -31.79 -22.00
N ALA A 20 -67.93 -30.54 -22.30
CA ALA A 20 -66.99 -29.43 -22.41
C ALA A 20 -66.29 -29.11 -21.07
N PHE A 21 -67.01 -29.14 -19.95
CA PHE A 21 -66.42 -28.96 -18.62
C PHE A 21 -65.50 -30.13 -18.23
N ALA A 22 -65.89 -31.37 -18.55
CA ALA A 22 -65.04 -32.54 -18.30
C ALA A 22 -63.75 -32.50 -19.14
N LEU A 23 -63.83 -32.11 -20.41
CA LEU A 23 -62.67 -31.95 -21.29
C LEU A 23 -61.77 -30.79 -20.83
N ALA A 24 -62.34 -29.66 -20.40
CA ALA A 24 -61.57 -28.55 -19.84
C ALA A 24 -60.89 -28.93 -18.51
N GLY A 25 -61.57 -29.68 -17.64
CA GLY A 25 -61.01 -30.21 -16.40
C GLY A 25 -59.88 -31.21 -16.64
N ALA A 26 -60.05 -32.12 -17.61
CA ALA A 26 -59.01 -33.07 -18.03
C ALA A 26 -57.82 -32.35 -18.67
N ALA A 27 -58.04 -31.34 -19.50
CA ALA A 27 -56.99 -30.52 -20.09
C ALA A 27 -56.22 -29.74 -19.01
N LEU A 28 -56.92 -29.18 -18.01
CA LEU A 28 -56.27 -28.51 -16.87
C LEU A 28 -55.45 -29.50 -16.03
N CYS A 29 -55.98 -30.68 -15.73
CA CYS A 29 -55.25 -31.74 -15.02
C CYS A 29 -54.01 -32.20 -15.81
N ALA A 30 -54.15 -32.44 -17.11
CA ALA A 30 -53.04 -32.78 -18.00
C ALA A 30 -52.00 -31.66 -18.05
N SER A 31 -52.43 -30.39 -18.08
CA SER A 31 -51.56 -29.22 -18.04
C SER A 31 -50.82 -29.12 -16.71
N LEU A 32 -51.48 -29.40 -15.59
CA LEU A 32 -50.88 -29.42 -14.25
C LEU A 32 -49.90 -30.59 -14.07
N VAL A 33 -50.22 -31.78 -14.61
CA VAL A 33 -49.33 -32.95 -14.61
C VAL A 33 -48.13 -32.72 -15.52
N LEU A 34 -48.32 -32.15 -16.71
CA LEU A 34 -47.23 -31.76 -17.60
C LEU A 34 -46.38 -30.65 -17.01
N ALA A 35 -46.99 -29.68 -16.33
CA ALA A 35 -46.26 -28.64 -15.59
C ALA A 35 -45.46 -29.27 -14.43
N TRP A 36 -46.06 -30.19 -13.66
CA TRP A 36 -45.39 -30.90 -12.56
C TRP A 36 -44.27 -31.83 -13.06
N TRP A 37 -44.46 -32.51 -14.18
CA TRP A 37 -43.43 -33.33 -14.83
C TRP A 37 -42.30 -32.47 -15.40
N ALA A 38 -42.63 -31.33 -16.02
CA ALA A 38 -41.66 -30.31 -16.42
C ALA A 38 -40.97 -29.63 -15.21
N GLN A 39 -41.56 -29.68 -14.01
CA GLN A 39 -40.89 -29.26 -12.78
C GLN A 39 -39.83 -30.25 -12.29
N GLY A 40 -39.83 -31.50 -12.77
CA GLY A 40 -38.89 -32.55 -12.36
C GLY A 40 -37.46 -32.39 -12.88
N GLU A 41 -37.26 -31.64 -13.97
CA GLU A 41 -35.94 -31.40 -14.57
C GLU A 41 -35.69 -29.90 -14.84
N ARG A 42 -35.72 -29.09 -13.80
CA ARG A 42 -35.38 -27.67 -13.94
C ARG A 42 -33.86 -27.49 -14.12
N PRO A 43 -33.39 -26.56 -14.98
CA PRO A 43 -31.96 -26.31 -15.19
C PRO A 43 -31.14 -26.15 -13.90
N TRP A 44 -31.68 -25.43 -12.91
CA TRP A 44 -31.01 -25.23 -11.63
C TRP A 44 -30.77 -26.51 -10.83
N GLN A 45 -31.63 -27.52 -10.94
CA GLN A 45 -31.45 -28.79 -10.23
C GLN A 45 -30.22 -29.52 -10.76
N ARG A 46 -29.98 -29.46 -12.08
CA ARG A 46 -28.78 -30.00 -12.71
C ARG A 46 -27.52 -29.23 -12.28
N GLU A 47 -27.59 -27.90 -12.22
CA GLU A 47 -26.49 -27.06 -11.73
C GLU A 47 -26.13 -27.37 -10.27
N VAL A 48 -27.12 -27.45 -9.37
CA VAL A 48 -26.90 -27.75 -7.96
C VAL A 48 -26.43 -29.20 -7.75
N ALA A 49 -26.96 -30.16 -8.52
CA ALA A 49 -26.46 -31.54 -8.48
C ALA A 49 -24.97 -31.61 -8.89
N ALA A 50 -24.57 -30.87 -9.92
CA ALA A 50 -23.16 -30.78 -10.32
C ALA A 50 -22.28 -30.13 -9.23
N ILE A 51 -22.81 -29.13 -8.52
CA ILE A 51 -22.14 -28.51 -7.37
C ILE A 51 -22.01 -29.51 -6.21
N ASN A 52 -23.05 -30.28 -5.90
CA ASN A 52 -22.99 -31.32 -4.86
C ASN A 52 -21.95 -32.39 -5.21
N GLN A 53 -21.88 -32.83 -6.47
CA GLN A 53 -20.83 -33.72 -6.96
C GLN A 53 -19.42 -33.12 -6.78
N ALA A 54 -19.24 -31.83 -7.05
CA ALA A 54 -17.98 -31.14 -6.81
C ALA A 54 -17.65 -31.02 -5.31
N ARG A 55 -18.65 -30.74 -4.45
CA ARG A 55 -18.51 -30.73 -2.99
C ARG A 55 -18.06 -32.09 -2.47
N GLY A 56 -18.65 -33.17 -2.97
CA GLY A 56 -18.23 -34.54 -2.65
C GLY A 56 -16.75 -34.77 -2.96
N ARG A 57 -16.29 -34.41 -4.17
CA ARG A 57 -14.86 -34.53 -4.55
C ARG A 57 -13.93 -33.71 -3.64
N ILE A 58 -14.32 -32.48 -3.29
CA ILE A 58 -13.52 -31.63 -2.39
C ILE A 58 -13.44 -32.29 -1.00
N LEU A 59 -14.57 -32.74 -0.46
CA LEU A 59 -14.62 -33.42 0.83
C LEU A 59 -13.78 -34.70 0.84
N GLU A 60 -13.82 -35.49 -0.23
CA GLU A 60 -13.00 -36.70 -0.37
C GLU A 60 -11.51 -36.37 -0.23
N GLN A 61 -11.04 -35.36 -0.95
CA GLN A 61 -9.66 -34.89 -0.92
C GLN A 61 -9.26 -34.38 0.46
N GLU A 62 -10.12 -33.59 1.11
CA GLU A 62 -9.88 -33.05 2.45
C GLU A 62 -9.81 -34.15 3.51
N LEU A 63 -10.71 -35.13 3.46
CA LEU A 63 -10.73 -36.27 4.39
C LEU A 63 -9.52 -37.18 4.20
N MET A 64 -9.12 -37.46 2.95
CA MET A 64 -7.90 -38.22 2.66
C MET A 64 -6.65 -37.48 3.14
N ALA A 65 -6.58 -36.16 2.92
CA ALA A 65 -5.48 -35.34 3.42
C ALA A 65 -5.43 -35.30 4.97
N ALA A 66 -6.57 -35.43 5.63
CA ALA A 66 -6.67 -35.56 7.09
C ALA A 66 -6.38 -36.99 7.61
N GLY A 67 -6.02 -37.93 6.73
CA GLY A 67 -5.63 -39.30 7.08
C GLY A 67 -6.79 -40.30 7.18
N LEU A 68 -7.99 -39.95 6.69
CA LEU A 68 -9.10 -40.90 6.62
C LEU A 68 -8.84 -41.95 5.52
N ALA A 69 -9.16 -43.22 5.80
CA ALA A 69 -9.03 -44.29 4.81
C ALA A 69 -9.83 -43.99 3.53
N PRO A 70 -9.28 -44.28 2.33
CA PRO A 70 -9.91 -43.92 1.05
C PRO A 70 -11.36 -44.37 0.91
N GLU A 71 -11.69 -45.60 1.32
CA GLU A 71 -13.07 -46.12 1.25
C GLU A 71 -14.05 -45.32 2.11
N ARG A 72 -13.62 -44.91 3.31
CA ARG A 72 -14.43 -44.08 4.21
C ARG A 72 -14.57 -42.66 3.69
N ALA A 73 -13.51 -42.10 3.10
CA ALA A 73 -13.54 -40.79 2.47
C ALA A 73 -14.51 -40.79 1.27
N ALA A 74 -14.41 -41.79 0.39
CA ALA A 74 -15.28 -41.97 -0.76
C ALA A 74 -16.76 -42.15 -0.34
N PHE A 75 -17.02 -42.92 0.72
CA PHE A 75 -18.38 -43.08 1.26
C PHE A 75 -18.96 -41.72 1.70
N ARG A 76 -18.22 -40.94 2.49
CA ARG A 76 -18.66 -39.60 2.94
C ARG A 76 -18.82 -38.62 1.77
N ALA A 77 -17.92 -38.68 0.80
CA ALA A 77 -17.99 -37.87 -0.41
C ALA A 77 -19.26 -38.19 -1.22
N GLN A 78 -19.61 -39.47 -1.33
CA GLN A 78 -20.81 -39.92 -2.03
C GLN A 78 -22.10 -39.49 -1.30
N GLU A 79 -22.13 -39.45 0.03
CA GLU A 79 -23.26 -38.90 0.79
C GLU A 79 -23.53 -37.45 0.38
N VAL A 80 -22.48 -36.61 0.30
CA VAL A 80 -22.61 -35.21 -0.14
C VAL A 80 -22.93 -35.10 -1.63
N ALA A 81 -22.30 -35.91 -2.47
CA ALA A 81 -22.47 -35.89 -3.92
C ALA A 81 -23.88 -36.30 -4.37
N SER A 82 -24.57 -37.10 -3.56
CA SER A 82 -25.94 -37.58 -3.80
C SER A 82 -27.02 -36.77 -3.08
N GLU A 83 -26.65 -35.71 -2.35
CA GLU A 83 -27.64 -34.81 -1.74
C GLU A 83 -28.61 -34.26 -2.81
N PRO A 84 -29.93 -34.35 -2.59
CA PRO A 84 -30.90 -33.82 -3.53
C PRO A 84 -30.76 -32.29 -3.64
N PRO A 85 -30.86 -31.71 -4.85
CA PRO A 85 -30.86 -30.27 -5.03
C PRO A 85 -31.93 -29.58 -4.17
N ARG A 86 -31.50 -28.69 -3.27
CA ARG A 86 -32.38 -27.93 -2.37
C ARG A 86 -32.14 -26.45 -2.53
N VAL A 87 -33.21 -25.67 -2.44
CA VAL A 87 -33.11 -24.21 -2.38
C VAL A 87 -32.73 -23.81 -0.97
N ILE A 88 -31.65 -23.03 -0.85
CA ILE A 88 -31.21 -22.44 0.41
C ILE A 88 -31.54 -20.95 0.34
N GLU A 89 -32.57 -20.56 1.08
CA GLU A 89 -33.06 -19.18 1.16
C GLU A 89 -32.63 -18.52 2.47
N VAL A 90 -32.11 -17.30 2.37
CA VAL A 90 -31.79 -16.44 3.51
C VAL A 90 -32.60 -15.16 3.38
N VAL A 91 -33.14 -14.67 4.49
CA VAL A 91 -33.80 -13.36 4.56
C VAL A 91 -32.92 -12.44 5.41
N PRO A 92 -32.07 -11.60 4.79
CA PRO A 92 -31.14 -10.74 5.52
C PRO A 92 -31.90 -9.74 6.40
N SER A 93 -31.60 -9.73 7.71
CA SER A 93 -32.32 -8.88 8.66
C SER A 93 -32.21 -7.37 8.37
N ALA A 94 -31.14 -6.91 7.72
CA ALA A 94 -30.96 -5.49 7.39
C ALA A 94 -31.85 -4.99 6.22
N PHE A 95 -32.34 -5.90 5.38
CA PHE A 95 -33.05 -5.57 4.14
C PHE A 95 -34.41 -6.26 3.96
N GLY A 96 -34.65 -7.38 4.65
CA GLY A 96 -35.93 -8.09 4.67
C GLY A 96 -36.35 -8.71 3.34
N LYS A 97 -35.43 -8.91 2.40
CA LYS A 97 -35.71 -9.48 1.08
C LYS A 97 -35.05 -10.87 0.94
N PRO A 98 -35.80 -11.93 0.59
CA PRO A 98 -35.22 -13.25 0.42
C PRO A 98 -34.18 -13.31 -0.71
N GLU A 99 -33.10 -14.04 -0.45
CA GLU A 99 -32.01 -14.32 -1.37
C GLU A 99 -31.66 -15.82 -1.34
N ARG A 100 -31.27 -16.38 -2.48
CA ARG A 100 -31.06 -17.82 -2.70
C ARG A 100 -29.66 -18.15 -3.19
N CYS A 101 -28.71 -17.20 -3.11
CA CYS A 101 -27.35 -17.35 -3.61
C CYS A 101 -26.62 -18.56 -3.01
N LEU A 102 -26.89 -18.89 -1.74
CA LEU A 102 -26.33 -20.05 -1.05
C LEU A 102 -26.83 -21.40 -1.59
N THR A 103 -27.84 -21.41 -2.46
CA THR A 103 -28.26 -22.62 -3.20
C THR A 103 -27.12 -23.15 -4.06
N CYS A 104 -26.36 -22.26 -4.69
CA CYS A 104 -25.20 -22.62 -5.50
C CYS A 104 -23.88 -22.40 -4.76
N HIS A 105 -23.76 -21.32 -3.98
CA HIS A 105 -22.55 -20.97 -3.22
C HIS A 105 -22.48 -21.72 -1.87
N GLN A 106 -22.62 -23.04 -1.91
CA GLN A 106 -22.63 -23.90 -0.73
C GLN A 106 -21.20 -24.11 -0.22
N GLY A 107 -20.95 -23.77 1.06
CA GLY A 107 -19.61 -23.85 1.66
C GLY A 107 -18.82 -22.54 1.61
N LEU A 108 -19.41 -21.46 1.09
CA LEU A 108 -18.80 -20.12 1.09
C LEU A 108 -18.57 -19.63 2.52
N GLU A 109 -17.39 -19.06 2.78
CA GLU A 109 -17.07 -18.54 4.11
C GLU A 109 -17.85 -17.26 4.41
N GLN A 110 -18.15 -17.05 5.70
CA GLN A 110 -18.62 -15.75 6.17
C GLN A 110 -17.53 -14.68 5.95
N ILE A 111 -17.92 -13.60 5.26
CA ILE A 111 -17.01 -12.51 4.87
C ILE A 111 -16.35 -11.82 6.06
N SER A 112 -17.10 -11.53 7.12
CA SER A 112 -16.58 -10.99 8.37
C SER A 112 -17.64 -11.07 9.48
N PRO A 113 -17.26 -11.01 10.77
CA PRO A 113 -18.21 -10.87 11.88
C PRO A 113 -19.08 -9.61 11.81
N SER A 114 -18.58 -8.56 11.13
CA SER A 114 -19.32 -7.29 10.96
C SER A 114 -20.33 -7.35 9.80
N HIS A 115 -20.31 -8.39 8.97
CA HIS A 115 -21.19 -8.58 7.84
C HIS A 115 -21.62 -10.05 7.72
N PRO A 116 -22.31 -10.63 8.73
CA PRO A 116 -22.84 -11.98 8.61
C PRO A 116 -23.91 -12.06 7.52
N VAL A 117 -24.00 -13.19 6.81
CA VAL A 117 -24.91 -13.37 5.66
C VAL A 117 -26.37 -13.26 6.09
N GLU A 118 -26.68 -13.70 7.30
CA GLU A 118 -28.00 -13.61 7.94
C GLU A 118 -28.44 -12.16 8.20
N ALA A 119 -27.49 -11.22 8.29
CA ALA A 119 -27.80 -9.80 8.43
C ALA A 119 -27.75 -9.06 7.11
N MET A 120 -26.71 -9.30 6.30
CA MET A 120 -26.39 -8.48 5.14
C MET A 120 -26.82 -9.07 3.80
N GLY A 121 -26.94 -10.40 3.71
CA GLY A 121 -27.13 -11.09 2.44
C GLY A 121 -25.91 -10.97 1.51
N CYS A 122 -26.10 -11.42 0.27
CA CYS A 122 -25.11 -11.35 -0.80
C CYS A 122 -25.39 -10.17 -1.74
N VAL A 123 -26.67 -9.93 -2.06
CA VAL A 123 -27.10 -8.95 -3.08
C VAL A 123 -26.78 -7.51 -2.68
N ALA A 124 -26.74 -7.21 -1.38
CA ALA A 124 -26.39 -5.89 -0.88
C ALA A 124 -25.00 -5.42 -1.36
N CYS A 125 -24.04 -6.35 -1.46
CA CYS A 125 -22.68 -6.06 -1.89
C CYS A 125 -22.45 -6.44 -3.35
N HIS A 126 -22.91 -7.61 -3.78
CA HIS A 126 -22.62 -8.16 -5.10
C HIS A 126 -23.64 -7.76 -6.16
N GLY A 127 -24.83 -7.28 -5.79
CA GLY A 127 -25.93 -7.09 -6.74
C GLY A 127 -26.49 -8.44 -7.22
N GLY A 128 -26.85 -8.52 -8.51
CA GLY A 128 -27.47 -9.73 -9.06
C GLY A 128 -28.96 -9.88 -8.74
N GLN A 129 -29.52 -11.03 -9.12
CA GLN A 129 -30.92 -11.41 -8.89
C GLN A 129 -31.03 -12.44 -7.77
N GLY A 130 -31.28 -11.98 -6.54
CA GLY A 130 -31.27 -12.84 -5.35
C GLY A 130 -32.25 -14.02 -5.36
N LEU A 131 -33.34 -13.97 -6.13
CA LEU A 131 -34.35 -15.03 -6.18
C LEU A 131 -34.14 -16.05 -7.30
N ALA A 132 -33.22 -15.76 -8.22
CA ALA A 132 -32.92 -16.65 -9.33
C ALA A 132 -32.18 -17.90 -8.84
N LEU A 133 -32.37 -19.00 -9.57
CA LEU A 133 -31.82 -20.31 -9.21
C LEU A 133 -30.79 -20.82 -10.22
N THR A 134 -30.67 -20.19 -11.39
CA THR A 134 -29.61 -20.51 -12.35
C THR A 134 -28.50 -19.47 -12.30
N LYS A 135 -27.27 -19.88 -12.57
CA LYS A 135 -26.10 -19.00 -12.61
C LYS A 135 -26.31 -17.79 -13.51
N GLU A 136 -26.82 -17.99 -14.72
CA GLU A 136 -26.98 -16.93 -15.72
C GLU A 136 -27.95 -15.86 -15.23
N GLN A 137 -29.06 -16.24 -14.60
CA GLN A 137 -30.06 -15.30 -14.10
C GLN A 137 -29.60 -14.62 -12.81
N ALA A 138 -29.05 -15.39 -11.86
CA ALA A 138 -28.57 -14.87 -10.59
C ALA A 138 -27.47 -13.82 -10.77
N HIS A 139 -26.60 -14.00 -11.76
CA HIS A 139 -25.47 -13.10 -12.02
C HIS A 139 -25.80 -11.90 -12.93
N GLN A 140 -27.04 -11.76 -13.41
CA GLN A 140 -27.44 -10.56 -14.15
C GLN A 140 -27.46 -9.33 -13.22
N GLY A 141 -26.63 -8.34 -13.54
CA GLY A 141 -26.52 -7.10 -12.75
C GLY A 141 -25.60 -7.21 -11.54
N LEU A 142 -24.62 -8.12 -11.56
CA LEU A 142 -23.53 -8.13 -10.58
C LEU A 142 -22.71 -6.83 -10.61
N ILE A 143 -22.24 -6.44 -9.44
CA ILE A 143 -21.43 -5.24 -9.20
C ILE A 143 -20.00 -5.68 -8.90
N GLY A 144 -19.03 -5.28 -9.74
CA GLY A 144 -17.62 -5.57 -9.52
C GLY A 144 -17.22 -7.06 -9.61
N GLY A 145 -18.13 -7.93 -10.09
CA GLY A 145 -17.90 -9.36 -10.24
C GLY A 145 -17.38 -10.00 -8.95
N ARG A 146 -16.19 -10.61 -9.03
CA ARG A 146 -15.51 -11.26 -7.89
C ARG A 146 -14.99 -10.31 -6.82
N ASN A 147 -14.90 -9.00 -7.09
CA ASN A 147 -14.41 -8.00 -6.14
C ASN A 147 -15.32 -6.77 -6.12
N PRO A 148 -16.43 -6.80 -5.37
CA PRO A 148 -17.28 -5.62 -5.22
C PRO A 148 -16.57 -4.46 -4.51
N SER A 149 -15.43 -4.69 -3.84
CA SER A 149 -14.70 -3.66 -3.08
C SER A 149 -13.69 -2.82 -3.88
N ASP A 150 -13.55 -3.10 -5.20
CA ASP A 150 -12.81 -2.24 -6.12
C ASP A 150 -13.39 -0.82 -6.09
N LEU A 151 -12.55 0.21 -6.01
CA LEU A 151 -12.97 1.62 -5.93
C LEU A 151 -13.83 2.06 -7.13
N ALA A 152 -13.78 1.38 -8.27
CA ALA A 152 -14.69 1.65 -9.38
C ALA A 152 -16.16 1.30 -9.07
N PHE A 153 -16.39 0.34 -8.17
CA PHE A 153 -17.71 -0.22 -7.86
C PHE A 153 -18.11 -0.04 -6.38
N ALA A 154 -17.14 0.22 -5.51
CA ALA A 154 -17.28 0.27 -4.05
C ALA A 154 -18.37 1.22 -3.58
N ARG A 155 -18.69 2.29 -4.34
CA ARG A 155 -19.80 3.20 -4.02
C ARG A 155 -21.17 2.52 -4.13
N ALA A 156 -21.37 1.71 -5.16
CA ALA A 156 -22.63 1.00 -5.40
C ALA A 156 -22.76 -0.28 -4.55
N SER A 157 -21.64 -0.86 -4.14
CA SER A 157 -21.57 -2.07 -3.30
C SER A 157 -21.37 -1.72 -1.82
N CYS A 158 -20.13 -1.55 -1.37
CA CYS A 158 -19.75 -1.27 0.02
C CYS A 158 -20.30 0.07 0.54
N GLY A 159 -20.59 1.01 -0.35
CA GLY A 159 -21.23 2.29 -0.07
C GLY A 159 -22.74 2.21 0.08
N GLY A 160 -23.36 1.11 -0.38
CA GLY A 160 -24.79 0.89 -0.34
C GLY A 160 -25.55 1.64 -1.44
N ARG A 161 -26.64 1.03 -1.92
CA ARG A 161 -27.56 1.61 -2.92
C ARG A 161 -29.02 1.46 -2.48
N GLY A 162 -29.91 2.28 -3.04
CA GLY A 162 -31.34 2.25 -2.73
C GLY A 162 -31.57 2.38 -1.22
N ALA A 163 -32.28 1.42 -0.63
CA ALA A 163 -32.53 1.40 0.81
C ALA A 163 -31.24 1.41 1.66
N ALA A 164 -30.11 0.91 1.16
CA ALA A 164 -28.84 0.83 1.91
C ALA A 164 -28.00 2.11 1.85
N ALA A 165 -28.38 3.10 1.04
CA ALA A 165 -27.63 4.34 0.87
C ALA A 165 -27.52 5.12 2.19
N GLY A 166 -26.33 5.65 2.51
CA GLY A 166 -26.05 6.36 3.77
C GLY A 166 -26.00 5.46 5.03
N ARG A 167 -26.31 4.17 4.90
CA ARG A 167 -26.20 3.17 5.98
C ARG A 167 -24.90 2.39 5.94
N CYS A 168 -24.25 2.32 4.78
CA CYS A 168 -22.98 1.60 4.58
C CYS A 168 -21.78 2.57 4.55
N HIS A 169 -20.67 2.21 3.92
CA HIS A 169 -19.40 2.97 4.03
C HIS A 169 -19.29 4.22 3.15
N ALA A 170 -20.41 4.73 2.60
CA ALA A 170 -20.45 5.95 1.80
C ALA A 170 -21.63 6.85 2.20
N GLY A 171 -21.39 8.17 2.20
CA GLY A 171 -22.44 9.15 2.48
C GLY A 171 -22.92 9.13 3.93
N ARG A 172 -22.04 8.75 4.86
CA ARG A 172 -22.31 8.70 6.30
C ARG A 172 -22.19 10.09 6.91
N ASP A 173 -23.08 10.42 7.84
CA ASP A 173 -23.04 11.67 8.59
C ASP A 173 -21.77 11.76 9.44
N ASN A 174 -21.39 10.66 10.08
CA ASN A 174 -20.10 10.57 10.77
C ASN A 174 -18.96 10.45 9.74
N PRO A 175 -18.07 11.45 9.62
CA PRO A 175 -16.98 11.43 8.63
C PRO A 175 -16.01 10.27 8.84
N ALA A 176 -15.85 9.78 10.08
CA ALA A 176 -15.01 8.62 10.37
C ALA A 176 -15.57 7.33 9.73
N ALA A 177 -16.90 7.23 9.64
CA ALA A 177 -17.61 6.10 9.03
C ALA A 177 -17.72 6.21 7.50
N ASP A 178 -17.60 7.41 6.92
CA ASP A 178 -17.60 7.67 5.46
C ASP A 178 -16.26 7.26 4.82
N THR A 179 -15.93 5.97 4.99
CA THR A 179 -14.61 5.41 4.66
C THR A 179 -14.33 5.48 3.17
N LEU A 180 -15.35 5.31 2.32
CA LEU A 180 -15.15 5.39 0.88
C LEU A 180 -14.72 6.80 0.44
N TYR A 181 -15.37 7.84 0.97
CA TYR A 181 -14.99 9.22 0.70
C TYR A 181 -13.53 9.49 1.07
N ARG A 182 -13.08 8.90 2.19
CA ARG A 182 -11.71 9.05 2.69
C ARG A 182 -10.70 8.29 1.83
N VAL A 183 -10.95 7.01 1.53
CA VAL A 183 -10.02 6.13 0.80
C VAL A 183 -9.77 6.65 -0.61
N GLU A 184 -10.80 7.08 -1.33
CA GLU A 184 -10.71 7.64 -2.69
C GLU A 184 -9.73 8.83 -2.79
N ARG A 185 -9.51 9.55 -1.68
CA ARG A 185 -8.70 10.78 -1.62
C ARG A 185 -7.32 10.57 -1.01
N THR A 186 -6.96 9.34 -0.65
CA THR A 186 -5.65 9.02 -0.12
C THR A 186 -4.54 9.18 -1.15
N ILE A 187 -3.32 9.45 -0.68
CA ILE A 187 -2.12 9.38 -1.53
C ILE A 187 -1.91 7.97 -2.13
N MET A 188 -2.35 6.91 -1.44
CA MET A 188 -2.30 5.54 -1.98
C MET A 188 -3.32 5.29 -3.07
N ALA A 189 -4.48 5.95 -3.05
CA ALA A 189 -5.51 5.84 -4.10
C ALA A 189 -5.27 6.80 -5.28
N THR A 190 -4.50 7.88 -5.09
CA THR A 190 -4.22 8.87 -6.15
C THR A 190 -2.83 8.73 -6.75
N MET A 191 -1.84 8.27 -5.97
CA MET A 191 -0.41 8.21 -6.29
C MET A 191 0.20 9.51 -6.82
N THR A 192 -0.45 10.65 -6.55
CA THR A 192 -0.10 11.92 -7.18
C THR A 192 1.32 12.37 -6.85
N GLY A 193 1.83 12.05 -5.65
CA GLY A 193 3.20 12.36 -5.26
C GLY A 193 4.27 11.61 -6.07
N VAL A 194 4.01 10.34 -6.41
CA VAL A 194 4.91 9.54 -7.26
C VAL A 194 4.84 10.02 -8.70
N ILE A 195 3.63 10.20 -9.24
CA ILE A 195 3.41 10.71 -10.60
C ILE A 195 4.10 12.08 -10.78
N THR A 196 3.91 13.00 -9.83
CA THR A 196 4.54 14.32 -9.85
C THR A 196 6.07 14.22 -9.84
N SER A 197 6.62 13.37 -8.97
CA SER A 197 8.08 13.21 -8.83
C SER A 197 8.70 12.57 -10.07
N LEU A 198 8.02 11.59 -10.66
CA LEU A 198 8.41 10.94 -11.91
C LEU A 198 8.44 11.95 -13.05
N ARG A 199 7.35 12.70 -13.24
CA ARG A 199 7.28 13.71 -14.30
C ARG A 199 8.33 14.81 -14.14
N VAL A 200 8.62 15.23 -12.90
CA VAL A 200 9.74 16.16 -12.64
C VAL A 200 11.09 15.53 -12.99
N ALA A 201 11.32 14.27 -12.63
CA ALA A 201 12.57 13.58 -12.94
C ALA A 201 12.82 13.45 -14.44
N TRP A 202 11.77 13.21 -15.23
CA TRP A 202 11.84 13.14 -16.68
C TRP A 202 11.87 14.49 -17.39
N GLY A 203 11.63 15.61 -16.69
CA GLY A 203 11.47 16.93 -17.32
C GLY A 203 10.11 17.14 -17.99
N ALA A 204 9.14 16.26 -17.73
CA ALA A 204 7.75 16.36 -18.16
C ALA A 204 6.91 17.36 -17.34
N GLN A 205 7.47 17.87 -16.25
CA GLN A 205 6.85 18.89 -15.40
C GLN A 205 7.93 19.79 -14.76
N ASP A 206 7.68 21.09 -14.72
CA ASP A 206 8.59 22.15 -14.29
C ASP A 206 8.30 22.68 -12.87
N SER A 207 7.36 22.06 -12.15
CA SER A 207 7.01 22.42 -10.77
C SER A 207 6.70 21.19 -9.94
N PHE A 208 6.77 21.32 -8.62
CA PHE A 208 6.43 20.24 -7.68
C PHE A 208 4.93 20.15 -7.34
N THR A 209 4.09 20.94 -8.02
CA THR A 209 2.64 20.98 -7.82
C THR A 209 2.00 19.74 -8.39
N ALA A 210 1.25 19.02 -7.56
CA ALA A 210 0.50 17.85 -7.96
C ALA A 210 -0.68 18.24 -8.85
N ARG A 211 -0.75 17.67 -10.06
CA ARG A 211 -1.79 17.92 -11.07
C ARG A 211 -2.52 16.64 -11.50
N LEU A 212 -1.80 15.53 -11.55
CA LEU A 212 -2.27 14.26 -12.08
C LEU A 212 -2.38 13.20 -10.99
N ALA A 213 -3.28 12.25 -11.20
CA ALA A 213 -3.53 11.10 -10.37
C ALA A 213 -3.95 9.91 -11.25
N THR A 214 -3.98 8.74 -10.66
CA THR A 214 -4.50 7.50 -11.27
C THR A 214 -6.00 7.51 -11.56
N ALA A 215 -6.72 8.47 -11.00
CA ALA A 215 -8.12 8.73 -11.30
C ALA A 215 -8.38 10.22 -11.12
N ALA A 216 -9.24 10.79 -11.96
CA ALA A 216 -9.74 12.13 -11.74
C ALA A 216 -10.57 12.16 -10.44
N ILE A 217 -10.31 13.12 -9.56
CA ILE A 217 -10.96 13.19 -8.25
C ILE A 217 -10.99 14.62 -7.73
N SER A 218 -12.04 14.97 -7.00
CA SER A 218 -12.21 16.26 -6.32
C SER A 218 -12.53 16.10 -4.83
N ASP A 219 -12.23 17.10 -4.01
CA ASP A 219 -12.67 17.23 -2.61
C ASP A 219 -13.77 18.31 -2.51
N PRO A 220 -15.04 17.95 -2.78
CA PRO A 220 -16.15 18.90 -2.67
C PRO A 220 -16.41 19.35 -1.23
N ARG A 221 -15.95 18.59 -0.21
CA ARG A 221 -16.05 18.96 1.21
C ARG A 221 -14.86 19.80 1.68
N ARG A 222 -14.08 20.32 0.72
CA ARG A 222 -13.10 21.42 0.79
C ARG A 222 -13.47 22.58 1.72
N PRO A 223 -13.00 22.73 2.98
CA PRO A 223 -13.32 23.93 3.75
C PRO A 223 -12.72 25.17 3.09
N ASN A 224 -13.35 26.32 3.34
CA ASN A 224 -12.83 27.63 3.01
C ASN A 224 -12.71 28.45 4.32
N PRO A 225 -11.49 28.84 4.75
CA PRO A 225 -10.21 28.67 4.08
C PRO A 225 -9.75 27.21 4.04
N ALA A 226 -8.95 26.88 3.03
CA ALA A 226 -8.47 25.53 2.84
C ALA A 226 -7.44 25.12 3.91
N PRO A 227 -7.51 23.88 4.44
CA PRO A 227 -6.45 23.38 5.30
C PRO A 227 -5.10 23.35 4.55
N PRO A 228 -3.97 23.61 5.24
CA PRO A 228 -2.65 23.64 4.63
C PRO A 228 -2.33 22.41 3.79
N HIS A 229 -1.68 22.61 2.64
CA HIS A 229 -1.21 21.57 1.72
C HIS A 229 -2.28 20.66 1.12
N THR A 230 -3.57 20.99 1.29
CA THR A 230 -4.68 20.26 0.66
C THR A 230 -4.95 20.76 -0.75
N LEU A 231 -5.39 19.85 -1.63
CA LEU A 231 -5.75 20.11 -3.02
C LEU A 231 -7.27 20.06 -3.19
N ALA A 232 -7.80 20.81 -4.16
CA ALA A 232 -9.21 20.78 -4.50
C ALA A 232 -9.55 19.64 -5.46
N SER A 233 -8.67 19.36 -6.43
CA SER A 233 -8.87 18.32 -7.44
C SER A 233 -7.56 17.85 -8.05
N LEU A 234 -7.63 16.69 -8.71
CA LEU A 234 -6.57 16.07 -9.50
C LEU A 234 -7.17 15.52 -10.80
N LEU A 235 -6.42 15.62 -11.90
CA LEU A 235 -6.81 15.08 -13.20
C LEU A 235 -6.32 13.64 -13.36
N LEU A 236 -7.00 12.86 -14.21
CA LEU A 236 -6.51 11.53 -14.60
C LEU A 236 -5.24 11.66 -15.44
N ILE A 237 -4.23 10.83 -15.16
CA ILE A 237 -3.02 10.73 -15.99
C ILE A 237 -3.37 10.17 -17.38
N PRO A 238 -2.82 10.73 -18.48
CA PRO A 238 -3.07 10.21 -19.83
C PRO A 238 -2.69 8.73 -19.95
N ALA A 239 -3.55 7.95 -20.60
CA ALA A 239 -3.36 6.51 -20.83
C ALA A 239 -3.00 6.15 -22.28
N THR A 240 -2.90 7.16 -23.16
CA THR A 240 -2.62 6.98 -24.58
C THR A 240 -1.21 6.45 -24.79
N PRO A 241 -1.00 5.42 -25.63
CA PRO A 241 0.34 4.99 -26.03
C PRO A 241 1.16 6.17 -26.55
N PRO A 242 2.46 6.24 -26.24
CA PRO A 242 3.31 7.34 -26.68
C PRO A 242 3.40 7.35 -28.21
N ALA A 243 3.24 8.52 -28.82
CA ALA A 243 3.51 8.71 -30.25
C ALA A 243 5.01 8.89 -30.55
N GLY A 244 5.82 9.08 -29.51
CA GLY A 244 7.26 9.28 -29.60
C GLY A 244 7.91 9.42 -28.21
N PRO A 245 9.21 9.73 -28.14
CA PRO A 245 9.97 9.74 -26.89
C PRO A 245 9.87 11.08 -26.13
N ALA A 246 8.77 11.85 -26.29
CA ALA A 246 8.64 13.12 -25.58
C ALA A 246 8.61 12.88 -24.06
N PRO A 247 9.26 13.72 -23.24
CA PRO A 247 9.37 13.50 -21.79
C PRO A 247 8.06 13.15 -21.08
N ALA A 248 6.98 13.85 -21.41
CA ALA A 248 5.66 13.58 -20.83
C ALA A 248 5.10 12.22 -21.22
N GLN A 249 5.26 11.84 -22.49
CA GLN A 249 4.77 10.55 -23.01
C GLN A 249 5.52 9.39 -22.37
N VAL A 250 6.85 9.51 -22.24
CA VAL A 250 7.71 8.48 -21.63
C VAL A 250 7.43 8.35 -20.13
N ALA A 251 7.33 9.46 -19.40
CA ALA A 251 7.03 9.45 -17.98
C ALA A 251 5.65 8.85 -17.67
N ASP A 252 4.63 9.22 -18.45
CA ASP A 252 3.27 8.72 -18.27
C ASP A 252 3.17 7.22 -18.63
N GLU A 253 3.83 6.80 -19.72
CA GLU A 253 3.88 5.38 -20.09
C GLU A 253 4.59 4.53 -19.01
N GLN A 254 5.75 4.99 -18.51
CA GLN A 254 6.48 4.30 -17.43
C GLN A 254 5.61 4.16 -16.18
N TRP A 255 4.86 5.21 -15.81
CA TRP A 255 3.88 5.11 -14.74
C TRP A 255 2.84 4.03 -15.04
N ASN A 256 2.17 4.16 -16.20
CA ASN A 256 1.02 3.36 -16.58
C ASN A 256 1.31 1.87 -16.70
N LYS A 257 2.51 1.50 -17.15
CA LYS A 257 2.90 0.09 -17.37
C LYS A 257 3.73 -0.48 -16.22
N PHE A 258 4.66 0.31 -15.70
CA PHE A 258 5.66 -0.22 -14.79
C PHE A 258 5.34 0.06 -13.31
N CYS A 259 5.00 1.31 -12.98
CA CYS A 259 4.88 1.77 -11.59
C CYS A 259 3.49 1.52 -10.98
N ALA A 260 2.44 1.60 -11.80
CA ALA A 260 1.05 1.49 -11.36
C ALA A 260 0.65 0.10 -10.83
N ARG A 261 1.52 -0.92 -10.99
CA ARG A 261 1.23 -2.32 -10.60
C ARG A 261 0.87 -2.52 -9.13
N CYS A 262 1.35 -1.65 -8.23
CA CYS A 262 1.15 -1.76 -6.78
C CYS A 262 0.03 -0.84 -6.25
N HIS A 263 -0.69 -0.15 -7.15
CA HIS A 263 -1.65 0.88 -6.81
C HIS A 263 -3.01 0.30 -6.37
N LEU A 264 -3.79 1.03 -5.57
CA LEU A 264 -5.11 0.57 -5.09
C LEU A 264 -6.16 0.36 -6.19
N ARG A 265 -5.91 0.83 -7.43
CA ARG A 265 -6.76 0.55 -8.60
C ARG A 265 -6.19 -0.53 -9.52
N ALA A 266 -5.05 -1.12 -9.16
CA ALA A 266 -4.45 -2.26 -9.84
C ALA A 266 -4.70 -3.56 -9.07
N GLU A 267 -4.70 -4.69 -9.78
CA GLU A 267 -4.64 -6.02 -9.16
C GLU A 267 -3.47 -6.80 -9.73
N ARG A 268 -3.05 -7.80 -8.96
CA ARG A 268 -2.14 -8.84 -9.42
C ARG A 268 -2.77 -10.21 -9.15
N PRO A 269 -3.06 -11.00 -10.18
CA PRO A 269 -3.81 -12.25 -10.00
C PRO A 269 -3.08 -13.31 -9.17
N ALA A 270 -1.74 -13.38 -9.24
CA ALA A 270 -0.93 -14.39 -8.56
C ALA A 270 0.52 -13.92 -8.29
N GLY A 271 1.30 -14.77 -7.65
CA GLY A 271 2.68 -14.59 -7.20
C GLY A 271 2.80 -13.89 -5.84
N HIS A 272 4.03 -13.68 -5.36
CA HIS A 272 4.30 -13.08 -4.04
C HIS A 272 3.77 -11.64 -3.83
N SER A 273 3.39 -10.93 -4.91
CA SER A 273 2.70 -9.62 -4.82
C SER A 273 1.23 -9.72 -5.22
N VAL A 274 0.60 -10.89 -5.09
CA VAL A 274 -0.84 -11.08 -5.35
C VAL A 274 -1.66 -10.13 -4.49
N HIS A 275 -2.54 -9.33 -5.09
CA HIS A 275 -3.44 -8.45 -4.36
C HIS A 275 -4.68 -8.11 -5.18
N GLY A 276 -5.78 -7.80 -4.49
CA GLY A 276 -6.98 -7.23 -5.13
C GLY A 276 -6.87 -5.71 -5.32
N ARG A 277 -7.98 -5.13 -5.80
CA ARG A 277 -8.19 -3.68 -5.89
C ARG A 277 -9.00 -3.17 -4.70
N GLY A 278 -8.90 -1.87 -4.44
CA GLY A 278 -9.67 -1.14 -3.43
C GLY A 278 -9.49 -1.72 -2.03
N CYS A 279 -10.58 -1.95 -1.32
CA CYS A 279 -10.53 -2.37 0.08
C CYS A 279 -9.89 -3.76 0.22
N ALA A 280 -10.18 -4.68 -0.72
CA ALA A 280 -9.59 -6.01 -0.74
C ALA A 280 -8.07 -6.04 -0.96
N ALA A 281 -7.45 -4.94 -1.41
CA ALA A 281 -5.99 -4.86 -1.50
C ALA A 281 -5.33 -4.98 -0.12
N CYS A 282 -5.96 -4.40 0.92
CA CYS A 282 -5.46 -4.42 2.30
C CYS A 282 -6.22 -5.41 3.18
N HIS A 283 -7.53 -5.50 3.04
CA HIS A 283 -8.38 -6.31 3.91
C HIS A 283 -8.64 -7.72 3.37
N GLY A 284 -8.36 -7.98 2.09
CA GLY A 284 -8.66 -9.27 1.47
C GLY A 284 -7.68 -10.38 1.86
N SER A 285 -8.22 -11.59 2.05
CA SER A 285 -7.42 -12.81 2.15
C SER A 285 -6.85 -13.18 0.77
N ARG A 286 -5.53 -13.42 0.67
CA ARG A 286 -4.87 -13.91 -0.55
C ARG A 286 -3.73 -14.84 -0.20
N GLU A 287 -3.47 -15.77 -1.11
CA GLU A 287 -2.36 -16.71 -1.09
C GLU A 287 -1.61 -16.57 -2.44
N PRO A 288 -0.28 -16.77 -2.49
CA PRO A 288 0.54 -16.61 -3.70
C PRO A 288 0.01 -17.25 -5.00
N SER A 289 -0.69 -18.39 -4.97
CA SER A 289 -1.27 -18.97 -6.19
C SER A 289 -2.38 -18.10 -6.80
N GLY A 290 -2.99 -17.22 -5.99
CA GLY A 290 -4.13 -16.42 -6.41
C GLY A 290 -5.43 -17.20 -6.53
N ARG A 291 -5.48 -18.44 -6.04
CA ARG A 291 -6.63 -19.34 -6.15
C ARG A 291 -7.51 -19.27 -4.91
N TYR A 292 -8.76 -19.68 -5.09
CA TYR A 292 -9.68 -19.90 -3.97
C TYR A 292 -9.34 -21.22 -3.28
N LEU A 293 -9.23 -21.19 -1.95
CA LEU A 293 -8.87 -22.33 -1.09
C LEU A 293 -10.02 -22.73 -0.16
N GLY A 294 -11.20 -22.13 -0.37
CA GLY A 294 -12.36 -22.30 0.50
C GLY A 294 -13.31 -23.41 0.08
N GLY A 295 -14.41 -23.53 0.83
CA GLY A 295 -15.37 -24.65 0.71
C GLY A 295 -16.38 -24.55 -0.43
N ASP A 296 -16.51 -23.37 -1.06
CA ASP A 296 -17.47 -23.16 -2.15
C ASP A 296 -17.05 -23.86 -3.45
N ALA A 297 -17.72 -24.96 -3.76
CA ALA A 297 -17.44 -25.78 -4.94
C ALA A 297 -17.89 -25.14 -6.28
N SER A 298 -18.66 -24.04 -6.22
CA SER A 298 -19.06 -23.30 -7.42
C SER A 298 -17.97 -22.35 -7.93
N LEU A 299 -16.97 -22.06 -7.08
CA LEU A 299 -15.81 -21.23 -7.42
C LEU A 299 -14.67 -22.08 -7.97
N SER A 300 -14.03 -21.61 -9.04
CA SER A 300 -12.86 -22.27 -9.60
C SER A 300 -11.70 -22.30 -8.61
N ARG A 301 -11.12 -23.48 -8.42
CA ARG A 301 -9.88 -23.69 -7.64
C ARG A 301 -8.62 -23.62 -8.50
N ASP A 302 -8.77 -23.55 -9.82
CA ASP A 302 -7.64 -23.57 -10.76
C ASP A 302 -7.32 -22.18 -11.33
N GLU A 303 -8.29 -21.25 -11.25
CA GLU A 303 -8.16 -19.89 -11.76
C GLU A 303 -7.47 -18.96 -10.74
N ALA A 304 -6.55 -18.13 -11.21
CA ALA A 304 -5.92 -17.08 -10.42
C ALA A 304 -6.78 -15.81 -10.34
N GLY A 305 -6.45 -14.91 -9.41
CA GLY A 305 -7.16 -13.64 -9.19
C GLY A 305 -8.33 -13.73 -8.21
N HIS A 306 -8.48 -14.86 -7.53
CA HIS A 306 -9.44 -15.05 -6.44
C HIS A 306 -8.87 -14.59 -5.10
N ALA A 307 -9.77 -14.29 -4.17
CA ALA A 307 -9.43 -14.32 -2.75
C ALA A 307 -9.15 -15.76 -2.33
N SER A 308 -8.25 -15.99 -1.38
CA SER A 308 -8.03 -17.36 -0.89
C SER A 308 -9.24 -17.88 -0.12
N TYR A 309 -9.97 -16.99 0.54
CA TYR A 309 -11.24 -17.27 1.20
C TYR A 309 -12.16 -16.08 1.00
N HIS A 310 -13.48 -16.29 1.10
CA HIS A 310 -14.44 -15.20 1.17
C HIS A 310 -14.35 -14.55 2.56
N ARG A 311 -13.28 -13.78 2.80
CA ARG A 311 -12.97 -13.14 4.08
C ARG A 311 -12.31 -11.77 3.92
N LEU A 312 -12.79 -10.80 4.70
CA LEU A 312 -12.14 -9.52 4.94
C LEU A 312 -11.63 -9.47 6.39
N HIS A 313 -10.36 -9.11 6.54
CA HIS A 313 -9.73 -8.92 7.84
C HIS A 313 -10.13 -7.57 8.43
N GLU A 314 -10.57 -7.55 9.70
CA GLU A 314 -10.89 -6.30 10.41
C GLU A 314 -9.65 -5.39 10.53
N SER A 315 -8.52 -5.97 10.91
CA SER A 315 -7.19 -5.35 10.82
C SER A 315 -6.37 -6.06 9.75
N PRO A 316 -5.82 -5.35 8.75
CA PRO A 316 -5.07 -5.98 7.67
C PRO A 316 -3.80 -6.65 8.22
N PRO A 317 -3.51 -7.92 7.83
CA PRO A 317 -2.25 -8.55 8.20
C PRO A 317 -1.09 -7.82 7.53
N GLU A 318 0.07 -7.80 8.18
CA GLU A 318 1.23 -7.03 7.68
C GLU A 318 1.73 -7.51 6.31
N ASP A 319 1.56 -8.79 5.99
CA ASP A 319 1.89 -9.34 4.66
C ASP A 319 1.09 -8.65 3.54
N ASN A 320 -0.10 -8.13 3.83
CA ASN A 320 -0.87 -7.39 2.86
C ASN A 320 -0.19 -6.05 2.50
N CYS A 321 0.47 -5.40 3.46
CA CYS A 321 1.29 -4.22 3.21
C CYS A 321 2.53 -4.56 2.36
N LEU A 322 3.16 -5.71 2.65
CA LEU A 322 4.40 -6.12 1.98
C LEU A 322 4.22 -6.45 0.50
N ARG A 323 3.03 -6.84 0.04
CA ARG A 323 2.78 -7.10 -1.38
C ARG A 323 3.18 -5.93 -2.27
N CYS A 324 3.04 -4.70 -1.76
CA CYS A 324 3.43 -3.45 -2.43
C CYS A 324 4.68 -2.80 -1.82
N HIS A 325 4.78 -2.73 -0.47
CA HIS A 325 5.85 -2.01 0.23
C HIS A 325 7.19 -2.78 0.34
N ASN A 326 7.42 -3.77 -0.52
CA ASN A 326 8.70 -4.48 -0.66
C ASN A 326 9.66 -3.89 -1.72
N ARG A 327 9.25 -2.87 -2.50
CA ARG A 327 10.10 -2.21 -3.51
C ARG A 327 10.46 -0.78 -3.16
N SER A 328 9.49 0.12 -3.10
CA SER A 328 9.71 1.57 -2.94
C SER A 328 10.35 1.91 -1.58
N GLY A 329 11.65 2.18 -1.57
CA GLY A 329 12.45 2.40 -0.35
C GLY A 329 12.63 1.16 0.53
N ARG A 330 12.11 -0.01 0.10
CA ARG A 330 12.10 -1.30 0.81
C ARG A 330 11.60 -1.21 2.25
N LEU A 331 10.70 -0.26 2.54
CA LEU A 331 10.25 0.04 3.90
C LEU A 331 9.76 -1.20 4.66
N GLY A 332 8.97 -2.04 3.99
CA GLY A 332 8.46 -3.28 4.59
C GLY A 332 9.54 -4.34 4.86
N LEU A 333 10.55 -4.43 3.99
CA LEU A 333 11.68 -5.33 4.20
C LEU A 333 12.55 -4.81 5.34
N ASN A 334 12.90 -3.52 5.31
CA ASN A 334 13.70 -2.88 6.33
C ASN A 334 13.10 -3.03 7.73
N TYR A 335 11.79 -2.80 7.86
CA TYR A 335 11.08 -2.94 9.13
C TYR A 335 11.18 -4.36 9.70
N ARG A 336 11.12 -5.38 8.84
CA ARG A 336 11.33 -6.80 9.22
C ARG A 336 12.79 -7.19 9.41
N GLY A 337 13.72 -6.32 9.04
CA GLY A 337 15.14 -6.64 9.03
C GLY A 337 15.50 -7.56 7.88
N TRP A 338 14.81 -7.48 6.75
CA TRP A 338 15.08 -8.26 5.55
C TRP A 338 15.87 -7.47 4.54
N VAL A 339 16.76 -8.17 3.84
CA VAL A 339 17.61 -7.65 2.77
C VAL A 339 17.49 -8.55 1.55
N GLU A 340 17.36 -7.96 0.35
CA GLU A 340 17.27 -8.76 -0.89
C GLU A 340 18.60 -9.49 -1.16
N ASP A 341 18.54 -10.74 -1.61
CA ASP A 341 19.69 -11.65 -1.75
C ASP A 341 20.55 -11.46 -3.03
N GLU A 342 20.39 -10.34 -3.74
CA GLU A 342 20.96 -10.08 -5.07
C GLU A 342 20.90 -11.30 -6.03
N ASN A 343 19.79 -12.05 -5.99
CA ASN A 343 19.55 -13.24 -6.81
C ASN A 343 20.53 -14.40 -6.53
N GLY A 344 20.79 -14.70 -5.25
CA GLY A 344 21.55 -15.88 -4.84
C GLY A 344 23.07 -15.72 -4.88
N ARG A 345 23.60 -14.50 -4.97
CA ARG A 345 25.05 -14.23 -4.84
C ARG A 345 25.57 -14.39 -3.41
N THR A 346 24.66 -14.52 -2.44
CA THR A 346 24.97 -14.86 -1.05
C THR A 346 24.67 -16.34 -0.81
N PRO A 347 25.64 -17.15 -0.32
CA PRO A 347 25.42 -18.56 -0.03
C PRO A 347 24.29 -18.76 1.00
N TRP A 348 23.42 -19.73 0.74
CA TRP A 348 22.34 -20.10 1.67
C TRP A 348 22.81 -21.25 2.57
N PRO A 349 22.53 -21.20 3.90
CA PRO A 349 22.94 -22.28 4.81
C PRO A 349 22.41 -23.66 4.42
N SER A 350 21.23 -23.72 3.80
CA SER A 350 20.60 -24.96 3.30
C SER A 350 20.90 -25.27 1.83
N GLY A 351 21.77 -24.49 1.19
CA GLY A 351 22.11 -24.62 -0.24
C GLY A 351 21.04 -24.14 -1.23
N ASN A 352 19.82 -23.82 -0.76
CA ASN A 352 18.71 -23.43 -1.62
C ASN A 352 18.25 -21.99 -1.38
N PRO A 353 18.18 -21.13 -2.41
CA PRO A 353 17.62 -19.80 -2.27
C PRO A 353 16.12 -19.84 -1.99
N SER A 354 15.68 -19.15 -0.94
CA SER A 354 14.25 -18.97 -0.66
C SER A 354 13.73 -17.75 -1.42
N GLN A 355 13.03 -17.99 -2.54
CA GLN A 355 12.31 -16.92 -3.24
C GLN A 355 11.05 -16.57 -2.45
N ALA A 356 11.07 -15.41 -1.80
CA ALA A 356 9.97 -14.93 -0.95
C ALA A 356 9.26 -13.70 -1.55
N LEU A 357 9.81 -13.09 -2.60
CA LEU A 357 9.35 -11.82 -3.16
C LEU A 357 9.08 -11.91 -4.66
N SER A 358 8.34 -10.92 -5.17
CA SER A 358 8.03 -10.82 -6.60
C SER A 358 9.27 -10.62 -7.47
N GLY A 359 9.30 -11.30 -8.62
CA GLY A 359 10.41 -11.27 -9.58
C GLY A 359 11.55 -12.23 -9.25
N GLY A 360 11.27 -13.32 -8.51
CA GLY A 360 12.27 -14.35 -8.19
C GLY A 360 13.32 -13.92 -7.16
N ARG A 361 13.03 -12.87 -6.39
CA ARG A 361 13.98 -12.29 -5.42
C ARG A 361 13.91 -13.04 -4.09
N GLY A 362 15.06 -13.44 -3.56
CA GLY A 362 15.19 -13.98 -2.21
C GLY A 362 15.49 -12.89 -1.18
N VAL A 363 15.40 -13.24 0.10
CA VAL A 363 15.72 -12.34 1.22
C VAL A 363 16.53 -13.03 2.31
N HIS A 364 17.51 -12.32 2.87
CA HIS A 364 18.19 -12.72 4.10
C HIS A 364 17.74 -11.88 5.28
N GLN A 365 17.90 -12.43 6.48
CA GLN A 365 17.69 -11.70 7.73
C GLN A 365 18.95 -10.91 8.08
N LEU A 366 18.82 -9.60 8.26
CA LEU A 366 19.84 -8.69 8.79
C LEU A 366 19.47 -8.26 10.21
N LEU A 367 18.84 -7.10 10.39
CA LEU A 367 18.51 -6.54 11.69
C LEU A 367 17.16 -5.80 11.62
N PRO A 368 16.11 -6.24 12.34
CA PRO A 368 14.81 -5.60 12.32
C PRO A 368 14.77 -4.29 13.10
N ASP A 369 13.78 -3.47 12.76
CA ASP A 369 13.39 -2.31 13.56
C ASP A 369 13.02 -2.74 14.99
N VAL A 370 13.37 -1.92 15.98
CA VAL A 370 13.09 -2.22 17.39
C VAL A 370 11.58 -2.33 17.66
N HIS A 371 10.73 -1.57 16.96
CA HIS A 371 9.28 -1.65 17.12
C HIS A 371 8.76 -3.01 16.64
N ARG A 372 9.29 -3.49 15.51
CA ARG A 372 9.01 -4.84 15.00
C ARG A 372 9.47 -5.90 16.00
N ALA A 373 10.68 -5.79 16.54
CA ALA A 373 11.20 -6.72 17.53
C ALA A 373 10.37 -6.74 18.83
N LYS A 374 9.70 -5.63 19.16
CA LYS A 374 8.73 -5.54 20.27
C LYS A 374 7.32 -6.02 19.88
N GLY A 375 7.15 -6.50 18.66
CA GLY A 375 5.91 -7.07 18.15
C GLY A 375 4.86 -6.03 17.74
N LEU A 376 5.27 -4.86 17.28
CA LEU A 376 4.39 -3.88 16.62
C LEU A 376 4.39 -4.12 15.10
N ALA A 377 3.25 -3.90 14.46
CA ALA A 377 3.08 -3.91 13.01
C ALA A 377 2.80 -2.50 12.46
N CYS A 378 2.76 -2.35 11.14
CA CYS A 378 2.56 -1.07 10.45
C CYS A 378 1.38 -0.25 11.02
N VAL A 379 0.23 -0.89 11.26
CA VAL A 379 -1.02 -0.24 11.71
C VAL A 379 -1.02 0.19 13.18
N ASP A 380 -0.04 -0.26 13.98
CA ASP A 380 0.11 0.23 15.35
C ASP A 380 0.62 1.68 15.37
N CYS A 381 1.40 2.06 14.36
CA CYS A 381 1.84 3.44 14.14
C CYS A 381 0.96 4.16 13.12
N HIS A 382 0.70 3.55 11.96
CA HIS A 382 -0.05 4.17 10.87
C HIS A 382 -1.56 4.10 11.11
N SER A 383 -2.15 5.25 11.47
CA SER A 383 -3.58 5.34 11.81
C SER A 383 -4.49 5.14 10.60
N GLY A 384 -5.77 4.86 10.85
CA GLY A 384 -6.78 4.86 9.79
C GLY A 384 -6.87 6.20 9.04
N ARG A 385 -6.55 7.34 9.68
CA ARG A 385 -6.52 8.66 9.01
C ARG A 385 -5.34 8.81 8.06
N GLU A 386 -4.23 8.13 8.33
CA GLU A 386 -3.09 8.10 7.44
C GLU A 386 -3.28 7.11 6.30
N VAL A 387 -3.70 5.88 6.61
CA VAL A 387 -3.78 4.79 5.62
C VAL A 387 -5.03 4.90 4.76
N MET A 388 -6.20 5.02 5.40
CA MET A 388 -7.49 5.14 4.70
C MET A 388 -7.88 6.60 4.43
N GLY A 389 -7.05 7.56 4.85
CA GLY A 389 -7.23 8.99 4.57
C GLY A 389 -8.12 9.70 5.59
N ASP A 390 -8.12 11.03 5.52
CA ASP A 390 -8.93 11.93 6.34
C ASP A 390 -9.97 12.71 5.52
N GLY A 391 -10.20 12.28 4.27
CA GLY A 391 -11.11 12.93 3.33
C GLY A 391 -10.51 14.11 2.57
N ARG A 392 -9.21 14.40 2.74
CA ARG A 392 -8.50 15.45 2.01
C ARG A 392 -7.57 14.90 0.95
N LEU A 393 -7.47 15.64 -0.16
CA LEU A 393 -6.47 15.38 -1.19
C LEU A 393 -5.15 16.06 -0.80
N TYR A 394 -4.06 15.31 -0.87
CA TYR A 394 -2.71 15.81 -0.62
C TYR A 394 -1.81 15.55 -1.82
N GLY A 395 -0.93 16.49 -2.14
CA GLY A 395 0.02 16.32 -3.23
C GLY A 395 1.18 15.37 -2.90
N ARG A 396 1.45 15.12 -1.62
CA ARG A 396 2.58 14.29 -1.16
C ARG A 396 2.25 13.56 0.14
N MET A 397 2.84 12.38 0.31
CA MET A 397 2.66 11.52 1.48
C MET A 397 2.91 12.24 2.81
N ARG A 398 3.99 13.04 2.90
CA ARG A 398 4.35 13.80 4.11
C ARG A 398 3.27 14.77 4.61
N PHE A 399 2.38 15.22 3.72
CA PHE A 399 1.28 16.11 4.09
C PHE A 399 0.07 15.33 4.59
N GLN A 400 -0.06 14.05 4.25
CA GLN A 400 -1.13 13.18 4.74
C GLN A 400 -0.79 12.58 6.11
N THR A 401 0.45 12.10 6.26
CA THR A 401 0.98 11.52 7.52
C THR A 401 1.04 12.56 8.65
N GLU A 402 0.91 12.08 9.88
CA GLU A 402 0.84 12.86 11.12
C GLU A 402 1.57 12.22 12.30
N VAL A 403 1.88 10.92 12.26
CA VAL A 403 2.62 10.23 13.33
C VAL A 403 4.12 10.42 13.12
N THR A 404 4.81 10.79 14.20
CA THR A 404 6.27 11.00 14.23
C THR A 404 6.86 10.33 15.47
N CYS A 405 8.19 10.21 15.53
CA CYS A 405 8.88 9.70 16.74
C CYS A 405 8.47 10.50 17.99
N ALA A 406 8.44 11.84 17.86
CA ALA A 406 8.09 12.74 18.95
C ALA A 406 6.61 12.66 19.38
N THR A 407 5.73 12.12 18.52
CA THR A 407 4.34 11.85 18.89
C THR A 407 4.27 10.90 20.07
N CYS A 408 5.03 9.80 20.07
CA CYS A 408 4.98 8.80 21.15
C CYS A 408 6.04 9.03 22.23
N HIS A 409 7.25 9.43 21.83
CA HIS A 409 8.40 9.49 22.72
C HIS A 409 8.64 10.88 23.33
N GLY A 410 8.00 11.92 22.78
CA GLY A 410 8.37 13.31 23.05
C GLY A 410 9.71 13.66 22.41
N GLY A 411 10.34 14.75 22.86
CA GLY A 411 11.65 15.15 22.37
C GLY A 411 12.20 16.37 23.09
N PRO A 412 13.19 17.06 22.52
CA PRO A 412 13.78 18.26 23.13
C PRO A 412 12.77 19.36 23.47
N GLN A 413 11.63 19.40 22.78
CA GLN A 413 10.54 20.36 23.01
C GLN A 413 9.60 19.97 24.16
N GLY A 414 9.80 18.80 24.79
CA GLY A 414 8.98 18.31 25.89
C GLY A 414 8.29 16.97 25.62
N PRO A 415 7.46 16.51 26.57
CA PRO A 415 6.72 15.25 26.46
C PRO A 415 5.65 15.30 25.33
N PRO A 416 5.07 14.13 24.96
CA PRO A 416 3.92 14.09 24.07
C PRO A 416 2.78 14.99 24.52
N ARG A 417 2.12 15.65 23.56
CA ARG A 417 0.92 16.45 23.83
C ARG A 417 -0.28 15.54 24.04
N LEU A 418 -1.15 15.92 24.98
CA LEU A 418 -2.37 15.20 25.30
C LEU A 418 -3.61 16.05 24.99
N GLY A 419 -4.72 15.39 24.69
CA GLY A 419 -6.02 16.03 24.55
C GLY A 419 -7.17 15.01 24.59
N PRO A 420 -8.42 15.49 24.65
CA PRO A 420 -9.61 14.64 24.71
C PRO A 420 -9.85 13.91 23.38
N PRO A 421 -10.62 12.81 23.38
CA PRO A 421 -10.99 12.12 22.15
C PRO A 421 -11.95 12.93 21.29
N ASP A 422 -11.66 13.01 19.99
CA ASP A 422 -12.59 13.52 18.97
C ASP A 422 -13.52 12.43 18.45
N ASP A 423 -14.51 12.80 17.63
CA ASP A 423 -15.52 11.86 17.09
C ASP A 423 -14.89 10.67 16.36
N TYR A 424 -13.76 10.90 15.69
CA TYR A 424 -13.07 9.84 14.99
C TYR A 424 -12.35 8.91 15.95
N ALA A 425 -11.65 9.42 16.96
CA ALA A 425 -10.99 8.58 17.96
C ALA A 425 -12.03 7.73 18.72
N GLN A 426 -13.20 8.31 19.02
CA GLN A 426 -14.34 7.58 19.58
C GLN A 426 -14.86 6.51 18.61
N TYR A 427 -15.05 6.85 17.34
CA TYR A 427 -15.50 5.89 16.32
C TYR A 427 -14.51 4.72 16.15
N GLU A 428 -13.22 5.00 16.06
CA GLU A 428 -12.18 3.97 15.92
C GLU A 428 -12.10 3.08 17.17
N ALA A 429 -12.26 3.66 18.36
CA ALA A 429 -12.29 2.90 19.61
C ALA A 429 -13.55 2.02 19.73
N ALA A 430 -14.70 2.46 19.21
CA ALA A 430 -15.96 1.72 19.31
C ALA A 430 -16.16 0.67 18.22
N TYR A 431 -15.70 0.94 16.99
CA TYR A 431 -16.01 0.13 15.81
C TYR A 431 -14.76 -0.42 15.10
N GLY A 432 -13.57 0.10 15.41
CA GLY A 432 -12.32 -0.33 14.82
C GLY A 432 -11.66 -1.50 15.56
N PRO A 433 -10.36 -1.74 15.32
CA PRO A 433 -9.61 -2.84 15.94
C PRO A 433 -9.52 -2.79 17.48
N LEU A 434 -9.89 -1.67 18.08
CA LEU A 434 -9.85 -1.44 19.53
C LEU A 434 -11.20 -1.67 20.24
N LYS A 435 -12.25 -2.09 19.52
CA LYS A 435 -13.63 -2.26 20.05
C LYS A 435 -13.76 -3.16 21.27
N GLY A 436 -12.85 -4.12 21.45
CA GLY A 436 -12.80 -5.00 22.62
C GLY A 436 -12.04 -4.43 23.82
N GLY A 437 -11.44 -3.25 23.70
CA GLY A 437 -10.71 -2.59 24.78
C GLY A 437 -11.58 -1.67 25.65
N PRO A 438 -10.99 -1.00 26.66
CA PRO A 438 -11.73 -0.03 27.48
C PRO A 438 -12.35 1.07 26.61
N ALA A 439 -13.59 1.45 26.89
CA ALA A 439 -14.25 2.55 26.20
C ALA A 439 -13.54 3.89 26.44
N LEU A 440 -13.66 4.82 25.50
CA LEU A 440 -13.20 6.19 25.67
C LEU A 440 -14.33 7.02 26.29
N SER A 441 -14.00 7.76 27.35
CA SER A 441 -14.85 8.79 27.95
C SER A 441 -14.38 10.19 27.54
N ARG A 442 -15.15 11.24 27.85
CA ARG A 442 -14.74 12.64 27.58
C ARG A 442 -13.51 13.05 28.38
N GLU A 443 -13.27 12.42 29.52
CA GLU A 443 -12.15 12.67 30.42
C GLU A 443 -10.88 11.93 29.98
N SER A 444 -11.01 10.98 29.05
CA SER A 444 -9.87 10.22 28.54
C SER A 444 -8.83 11.16 27.90
N GLN A 445 -7.56 10.96 28.24
CA GLN A 445 -6.46 11.72 27.66
C GLN A 445 -5.72 10.87 26.61
N LEU A 446 -5.70 11.37 25.38
CA LEU A 446 -5.06 10.72 24.23
C LEU A 446 -3.85 11.51 23.77
N VAL A 447 -2.85 10.80 23.26
CA VAL A 447 -1.70 11.44 22.59
C VAL A 447 -2.17 12.09 21.29
N LEU A 448 -1.75 13.34 21.08
CA LEU A 448 -2.04 14.10 19.88
C LEU A 448 -0.95 13.91 18.82
N SER A 449 -1.37 13.69 17.57
CA SER A 449 -0.49 13.63 16.41
C SER A 449 0.23 14.96 16.14
N ALA A 450 1.15 15.00 15.18
CA ALA A 450 1.78 16.25 14.75
C ALA A 450 0.76 17.27 14.24
N LYS A 451 -0.41 16.82 13.73
CA LYS A 451 -1.53 17.67 13.31
C LYS A 451 -2.48 18.03 14.46
N GLY A 452 -2.16 17.65 15.70
CA GLY A 452 -2.99 17.94 16.88
C GLY A 452 -4.24 17.05 17.00
N ARG A 453 -4.29 15.92 16.30
CA ARG A 453 -5.45 15.01 16.30
C ARG A 453 -5.23 13.86 17.28
N PRO A 454 -6.21 13.50 18.12
CA PRO A 454 -6.04 12.45 19.10
C PRO A 454 -5.95 11.06 18.46
N LEU A 455 -5.01 10.25 18.94
CA LEU A 455 -4.78 8.89 18.48
C LEU A 455 -5.44 7.90 19.46
N SER A 456 -6.52 7.23 19.02
CA SER A 456 -7.35 6.35 19.87
C SER A 456 -6.58 5.21 20.56
N ASN A 457 -5.45 4.82 19.97
CA ASN A 457 -4.62 3.73 20.46
C ASN A 457 -3.53 4.19 21.42
N LEU A 458 -3.31 5.49 21.60
CA LEU A 458 -2.28 6.04 22.48
C LEU A 458 -2.94 6.81 23.61
N ARG A 459 -3.03 6.19 24.79
CA ARG A 459 -3.82 6.69 25.91
C ARG A 459 -2.96 6.91 27.15
N GLN A 460 -3.36 7.87 27.98
CA GLN A 460 -2.86 7.98 29.34
C GLN A 460 -3.68 7.09 30.27
N VAL A 461 -3.02 6.17 30.97
CA VAL A 461 -3.62 5.25 31.93
C VAL A 461 -2.83 5.33 33.23
N ARG A 462 -3.48 5.72 34.33
CA ARG A 462 -2.84 5.87 35.66
C ARG A 462 -1.54 6.70 35.59
N GLY A 463 -1.60 7.83 34.87
CA GLY A 463 -0.46 8.74 34.69
C GLY A 463 0.60 8.29 33.67
N LYS A 464 0.55 7.06 33.15
CA LYS A 464 1.51 6.54 32.16
C LYS A 464 0.93 6.55 30.75
N LEU A 465 1.77 6.79 29.74
CA LEU A 465 1.36 6.69 28.34
C LEU A 465 1.51 5.25 27.84
N VAL A 466 0.46 4.75 27.19
CA VAL A 466 0.35 3.36 26.75
C VAL A 466 -0.17 3.32 25.32
N LEU A 467 0.49 2.52 24.47
CA LEU A 467 0.01 2.14 23.15
C LEU A 467 -0.79 0.84 23.26
N PHE A 468 -2.05 0.85 22.82
CA PHE A 468 -2.87 -0.34 22.61
C PHE A 468 -2.68 -0.80 21.17
N SER A 469 -2.34 -2.08 20.98
CA SER A 469 -2.06 -2.59 19.64
C SER A 469 -3.34 -2.75 18.84
N ARG A 470 -3.33 -2.22 17.61
CA ARG A 470 -4.38 -2.47 16.60
C ARG A 470 -4.14 -3.80 15.88
N SER A 471 -2.88 -4.18 15.72
CA SER A 471 -2.50 -5.43 15.03
C SER A 471 -2.71 -6.67 15.90
N GLN A 472 -2.63 -6.53 17.22
CA GLN A 472 -2.87 -7.56 18.22
C GLN A 472 -3.85 -7.02 19.28
N PRO A 473 -5.16 -7.04 19.02
CA PRO A 473 -6.16 -6.60 19.99
C PRO A 473 -5.96 -7.24 21.37
N GLY A 474 -6.04 -6.43 22.43
CA GLY A 474 -5.78 -6.86 23.81
C GLY A 474 -4.32 -6.68 24.27
N LYS A 475 -3.36 -6.56 23.35
CA LYS A 475 -1.96 -6.27 23.69
C LYS A 475 -1.73 -4.77 23.89
N SER A 476 -0.88 -4.42 24.84
CA SER A 476 -0.48 -3.03 25.07
C SER A 476 1.02 -2.89 25.38
N HIS A 477 1.55 -1.68 25.14
CA HIS A 477 2.96 -1.35 25.24
C HIS A 477 3.12 -0.02 26.00
N PRO A 478 3.81 0.02 27.15
CA PRO A 478 4.16 1.29 27.78
C PRO A 478 5.13 2.07 26.89
N LEU A 479 4.90 3.38 26.76
CA LEU A 479 5.79 4.24 25.98
C LEU A 479 7.06 4.57 26.75
N THR A 480 8.20 4.58 26.06
CA THR A 480 9.46 5.13 26.58
C THR A 480 9.52 6.61 26.25
N LEU A 481 9.63 7.48 27.26
CA LEU A 481 9.72 8.93 27.05
C LEU A 481 11.17 9.38 27.02
N VAL A 482 11.53 10.14 25.99
CA VAL A 482 12.89 10.68 25.79
C VAL A 482 12.99 12.18 26.07
N SER A 483 11.86 12.83 26.35
CA SER A 483 11.82 14.27 26.62
C SER A 483 12.66 14.70 27.82
N GLY A 484 12.83 13.82 28.81
CA GLY A 484 13.67 14.04 29.99
C GLY A 484 15.16 13.74 29.79
N ASP A 485 15.55 13.15 28.67
CA ASP A 485 16.92 12.70 28.43
C ASP A 485 17.80 13.84 27.88
N PRO A 486 18.88 14.24 28.59
CA PRO A 486 19.81 15.27 28.12
C PRO A 486 20.46 14.96 26.77
N ALA A 487 20.68 13.68 26.44
CA ALA A 487 21.28 13.28 25.16
C ALA A 487 20.42 13.72 23.95
N HIS A 488 19.10 13.86 24.15
CA HIS A 488 18.16 14.34 23.14
C HIS A 488 18.11 15.87 23.02
N ARG A 489 18.92 16.60 23.80
CA ARG A 489 19.03 18.06 23.77
C ARG A 489 20.46 18.54 23.49
N GLN A 490 21.31 17.68 22.94
CA GLN A 490 22.70 18.03 22.64
C GLN A 490 22.77 19.31 21.80
N PRO A 491 23.46 20.36 22.28
CA PRO A 491 23.64 21.60 21.53
C PRO A 491 24.26 21.33 20.14
N GLY A 492 23.85 22.12 19.14
CA GLY A 492 24.29 21.97 17.75
C GLY A 492 23.50 20.94 16.93
N HIS A 493 22.67 20.11 17.57
CA HIS A 493 21.89 19.06 16.90
C HIS A 493 20.40 19.38 16.74
N GLN A 494 19.99 20.65 16.91
CA GLN A 494 18.58 21.05 16.90
C GLN A 494 17.88 20.80 15.55
N ARG A 495 18.64 20.69 14.46
CA ARG A 495 18.14 20.37 13.12
C ARG A 495 18.15 18.87 12.82
N LEU A 496 18.68 18.02 13.69
CA LEU A 496 18.82 16.60 13.43
C LEU A 496 17.50 15.87 13.70
N ALA A 497 17.03 15.08 12.73
CA ALA A 497 15.87 14.24 12.95
C ALA A 497 16.26 12.96 13.70
N CYS A 498 15.33 12.39 14.47
CA CYS A 498 15.55 11.14 15.22
C CYS A 498 16.10 10.02 14.32
N GLN A 499 15.64 9.92 13.07
CA GLN A 499 16.09 8.90 12.13
C GLN A 499 17.58 8.98 11.82
N ALA A 500 18.19 10.17 11.85
CA ALA A 500 19.62 10.32 11.56
C ALA A 500 20.50 9.67 12.65
N CYS A 501 20.03 9.63 13.90
CA CYS A 501 20.71 8.93 15.00
C CYS A 501 20.31 7.46 15.08
N HIS A 502 19.01 7.16 14.92
CA HIS A 502 18.44 5.87 15.26
C HIS A 502 18.32 4.89 14.09
N SER A 503 18.53 5.31 12.84
CA SER A 503 18.52 4.37 11.70
C SER A 503 19.85 3.64 11.61
N ARG A 504 19.86 2.33 11.88
CA ARG A 504 21.10 1.56 11.94
C ARG A 504 21.73 1.30 10.57
N TRP A 505 20.89 1.16 9.55
CA TRP A 505 21.29 0.89 8.17
C TRP A 505 20.24 1.42 7.19
N THR A 506 20.63 1.59 5.93
CA THR A 506 19.74 2.05 4.84
C THR A 506 19.95 1.20 3.58
N PRO A 507 18.87 0.93 2.82
CA PRO A 507 19.01 0.31 1.51
C PRO A 507 19.53 1.34 0.51
N GLN A 508 20.60 0.99 -0.21
CA GLN A 508 21.25 1.83 -1.20
C GLN A 508 21.22 1.09 -2.55
N CYS A 509 20.38 1.55 -3.47
CA CYS A 509 20.13 0.92 -4.78
C CYS A 509 20.62 1.85 -5.88
N TYR A 510 21.84 1.61 -6.36
CA TYR A 510 22.52 2.47 -7.32
C TYR A 510 22.44 1.91 -8.75
N GLY A 511 22.60 2.79 -9.73
CA GLY A 511 22.67 2.41 -11.14
C GLY A 511 21.35 1.86 -11.69
N CYS A 512 20.23 2.46 -11.29
CA CYS A 512 18.92 2.07 -11.83
C CYS A 512 18.89 2.41 -13.33
N HIS A 513 18.68 1.41 -14.19
CA HIS A 513 18.65 1.61 -15.64
C HIS A 513 17.31 1.14 -16.20
N ASP A 514 16.60 2.05 -16.85
CA ASP A 514 15.32 1.82 -17.50
C ASP A 514 15.51 1.58 -19.00
N TYR A 515 14.90 0.50 -19.50
CA TYR A 515 14.82 0.18 -20.93
C TYR A 515 13.39 0.25 -21.39
N ARG A 516 13.18 0.89 -22.54
CA ARG A 516 11.89 0.85 -23.24
C ARG A 516 12.09 0.31 -24.65
N ARG A 517 11.52 -0.85 -24.93
CA ARG A 517 11.56 -1.52 -26.24
C ARG A 517 10.30 -1.26 -27.04
N ASP A 518 10.43 -0.95 -28.33
CA ASP A 518 9.28 -0.76 -29.24
C ASP A 518 8.46 -2.03 -29.45
N ALA A 519 9.12 -3.18 -29.62
CA ALA A 519 8.44 -4.44 -29.89
C ALA A 519 7.72 -5.02 -28.66
N GLY A 520 6.59 -5.66 -28.95
CA GLY A 520 5.76 -6.37 -27.97
C GLY A 520 4.74 -5.47 -27.28
N GLU A 521 3.98 -6.06 -26.36
CA GLU A 521 2.96 -5.37 -25.58
C GLU A 521 3.17 -5.58 -24.10
N MET A 522 2.83 -4.56 -23.32
CA MET A 522 2.82 -4.64 -21.86
C MET A 522 1.51 -4.07 -21.33
N TRP A 523 1.00 -4.66 -20.24
CA TRP A 523 -0.23 -4.23 -19.59
C TRP A 523 -0.12 -2.77 -19.14
N SER A 524 -1.04 -1.93 -19.61
CA SER A 524 -1.23 -0.57 -19.10
C SER A 524 -2.35 -0.58 -18.06
N TYR A 525 -2.01 -0.28 -16.81
CA TYR A 525 -2.97 -0.24 -15.71
C TYR A 525 -3.98 0.90 -15.86
N ALA A 526 -3.60 2.00 -16.52
CA ALA A 526 -4.53 3.09 -16.81
C ALA A 526 -5.47 2.77 -17.98
N ALA A 527 -5.01 2.04 -19.00
CA ALA A 527 -5.83 1.64 -20.15
C ALA A 527 -6.66 0.37 -19.89
N GLY A 528 -6.29 -0.43 -18.88
CA GLY A 528 -6.95 -1.70 -18.56
C GLY A 528 -6.76 -2.80 -19.61
N LYS A 529 -5.71 -2.70 -20.44
CA LYS A 529 -5.40 -3.65 -21.51
C LYS A 529 -3.90 -3.63 -21.87
N PRO A 530 -3.37 -4.66 -22.57
CA PRO A 530 -2.06 -4.59 -23.19
C PRO A 530 -1.98 -3.40 -24.16
N THR A 531 -0.81 -2.75 -24.20
CA THR A 531 -0.52 -1.63 -25.12
C THR A 531 0.92 -1.76 -25.65
N PRO A 532 1.22 -1.28 -26.88
CA PRO A 532 2.53 -1.48 -27.52
C PRO A 532 3.70 -0.90 -26.72
N GLY A 533 4.82 -1.63 -26.67
CA GLY A 533 6.06 -1.25 -26.01
C GLY A 533 6.25 -1.91 -24.63
N ILE A 534 7.47 -2.34 -24.32
CA ILE A 534 7.82 -3.05 -23.08
C ILE A 534 8.79 -2.22 -22.24
N TRP A 535 8.53 -2.12 -20.94
CA TRP A 535 9.40 -1.49 -19.95
C TRP A 535 10.14 -2.52 -19.10
N GLN A 536 11.44 -2.32 -18.91
CA GLN A 536 12.30 -3.15 -18.06
C GLN A 536 13.21 -2.26 -17.22
N GLU A 537 13.52 -2.69 -16.01
CA GLU A 537 14.42 -2.00 -15.08
C GLU A 537 15.54 -2.97 -14.69
N SER A 538 16.76 -2.47 -14.62
CA SER A 538 17.89 -3.15 -14.00
C SER A 538 18.55 -2.24 -12.97
N ARG A 539 19.47 -2.80 -12.17
CA ARG A 539 20.28 -2.06 -11.20
C ARG A 539 21.69 -2.62 -11.19
N ASP A 540 22.67 -1.76 -10.95
CA ASP A 540 24.08 -2.17 -10.91
C ASP A 540 24.50 -2.69 -9.54
N GLN A 541 24.06 -2.02 -8.46
CA GLN A 541 24.54 -2.32 -7.12
C GLN A 541 23.47 -2.13 -6.06
N TYR A 542 23.38 -3.09 -5.14
CA TYR A 542 22.52 -2.99 -3.97
C TYR A 542 23.28 -3.24 -2.67
N ARG A 543 23.18 -2.29 -1.73
CA ARG A 543 23.93 -2.31 -0.46
C ARG A 543 23.03 -1.98 0.72
N PHE A 544 23.40 -2.50 1.90
CA PHE A 544 22.74 -2.23 3.17
C PHE A 544 23.76 -1.62 4.12
N VAL A 545 23.84 -0.31 4.12
CA VAL A 545 24.96 0.43 4.67
C VAL A 545 24.49 1.65 5.43
N ASP A 546 25.42 2.26 6.14
CA ASP A 546 25.23 3.52 6.83
C ASP A 546 24.61 4.61 5.92
N PRO A 547 23.69 5.43 6.45
CA PRO A 547 23.03 6.48 5.67
C PRO A 547 23.96 7.60 5.25
N VAL A 548 23.72 8.14 4.05
CA VAL A 548 24.11 9.51 3.69
C VAL A 548 23.12 10.48 4.34
N LEU A 549 23.57 11.65 4.78
CA LEU A 549 22.73 12.68 5.39
C LEU A 549 22.54 13.87 4.45
N GLY A 550 21.34 14.44 4.48
CA GLY A 550 20.99 15.67 3.77
C GLY A 550 19.88 16.42 4.48
N VAL A 551 19.51 17.58 3.96
CA VAL A 551 18.44 18.41 4.49
C VAL A 551 17.14 18.08 3.76
N ASP A 552 16.08 17.76 4.49
CA ASP A 552 14.77 17.45 3.92
C ASP A 552 13.91 18.70 3.66
N SER A 553 12.70 18.49 3.14
CA SER A 553 11.73 19.57 2.86
C SER A 553 11.29 20.39 4.08
N SER A 554 11.57 19.93 5.30
CA SER A 554 11.27 20.64 6.56
C SER A 554 12.48 21.37 7.14
N GLY A 555 13.64 21.28 6.48
CA GLY A 555 14.89 21.87 6.97
C GLY A 555 15.66 21.00 7.97
N GLN A 556 15.19 19.78 8.24
CA GLN A 556 15.84 18.83 9.15
C GLN A 556 16.88 17.98 8.42
N VAL A 557 17.95 17.62 9.12
CA VAL A 557 18.97 16.69 8.65
C VAL A 557 18.47 15.25 8.84
N ARG A 558 18.38 14.48 7.74
CA ARG A 558 17.80 13.13 7.69
C ARG A 558 18.61 12.18 6.80
N PRO A 559 18.41 10.86 6.93
CA PRO A 559 18.92 9.88 5.97
C PRO A 559 18.40 10.09 4.54
N PHE A 560 19.30 9.94 3.57
CA PHE A 560 19.03 9.93 2.14
C PHE A 560 19.39 8.57 1.54
N VAL A 561 18.63 8.19 0.50
CA VAL A 561 18.85 7.00 -0.33
C VAL A 561 18.62 7.36 -1.81
N PRO A 562 19.19 6.63 -2.78
CA PRO A 562 18.83 6.72 -4.19
C PRO A 562 17.33 6.66 -4.40
N GLY A 563 16.79 7.61 -5.14
CA GLY A 563 15.35 7.72 -5.39
C GLY A 563 15.00 7.52 -6.85
N CYS A 564 15.10 6.30 -7.38
CA CYS A 564 14.94 6.03 -8.82
C CYS A 564 15.87 6.94 -9.65
N GLN A 565 17.17 6.67 -9.58
CA GLN A 565 18.19 7.34 -10.41
C GLN A 565 17.98 6.92 -11.87
N VAL A 566 17.19 7.66 -12.65
CA VAL A 566 16.80 7.21 -14.00
C VAL A 566 17.95 7.41 -14.99
N VAL A 567 18.51 6.31 -15.47
CA VAL A 567 19.32 6.22 -16.69
C VAL A 567 18.50 5.46 -17.72
N TYR A 568 18.30 6.02 -18.92
CA TYR A 568 17.32 5.53 -19.88
C TYR A 568 17.94 5.06 -21.20
N THR A 569 17.49 3.92 -21.71
CA THR A 569 17.77 3.49 -23.08
C THR A 569 16.48 3.15 -23.83
N ALA A 570 16.23 3.85 -24.94
CA ALA A 570 15.19 3.48 -25.89
C ALA A 570 15.73 2.41 -26.87
N GLN A 571 14.99 1.34 -27.08
CA GLN A 571 15.40 0.19 -27.90
C GLN A 571 14.43 -0.04 -29.08
N ASN A 572 14.99 -0.42 -30.22
CA ASN A 572 14.25 -0.89 -31.39
C ASN A 572 13.62 -2.28 -31.14
N ALA A 573 13.01 -2.86 -32.18
CA ALA A 573 12.39 -4.17 -32.11
C ALA A 573 13.37 -5.30 -31.73
N ASP A 574 14.61 -5.22 -32.20
CA ASP A 574 15.67 -6.21 -31.97
C ASP A 574 16.35 -6.06 -30.60
N GLY A 575 15.96 -5.03 -29.82
CA GLY A 575 16.57 -4.71 -28.53
C GLY A 575 17.85 -3.87 -28.62
N ALA A 576 18.26 -3.45 -29.82
CA ALA A 576 19.37 -2.53 -30.00
C ALA A 576 18.97 -1.09 -29.60
N PRO A 577 19.86 -0.31 -28.96
CA PRO A 577 19.58 1.09 -28.65
C PRO A 577 19.28 1.91 -29.91
N LEU A 578 18.29 2.81 -29.84
CA LEU A 578 18.03 3.78 -30.90
C LEU A 578 19.17 4.82 -30.96
N PRO A 579 19.52 5.34 -32.16
CA PRO A 579 20.60 6.32 -32.29
C PRO A 579 20.42 7.53 -31.36
N GLY A 580 21.44 7.79 -30.53
CA GLY A 580 21.42 8.90 -29.56
C GLY A 580 20.48 8.73 -28.38
N ARG A 581 19.91 7.54 -28.17
CA ARG A 581 18.93 7.24 -27.10
C ARG A 581 19.44 6.16 -26.14
N ALA A 582 20.75 6.05 -25.97
CA ALA A 582 21.39 5.12 -25.05
C ALA A 582 21.93 5.88 -23.83
N LEU A 583 21.72 5.32 -22.62
CA LEU A 583 22.26 5.85 -21.37
C LEU A 583 21.89 7.32 -21.11
N GLU A 584 20.70 7.75 -21.55
CA GLU A 584 20.22 9.11 -21.40
C GLU A 584 19.92 9.44 -19.94
N GLN A 585 20.36 10.62 -19.50
CA GLN A 585 20.00 11.19 -18.21
C GLN A 585 19.17 12.45 -18.43
N PRO A 586 17.84 12.42 -18.19
CA PRO A 586 17.04 13.62 -18.22
C PRO A 586 17.63 14.72 -17.32
N ARG A 587 17.95 15.87 -17.93
CA ARG A 587 18.39 17.07 -17.22
C ARG A 587 17.27 18.08 -17.20
N THR A 588 17.00 18.64 -16.02
CA THR A 588 15.90 19.59 -15.85
C THR A 588 16.37 20.80 -15.05
N LYS A 589 15.80 21.97 -15.34
CA LYS A 589 16.11 23.19 -14.59
C LYS A 589 15.70 23.09 -13.12
N LEU A 590 14.69 22.27 -12.80
CA LEU A 590 14.14 22.17 -11.45
C LEU A 590 14.99 21.28 -10.53
N ILE A 591 15.55 20.20 -11.05
CA ILE A 591 16.27 19.20 -10.23
C ILE A 591 17.66 18.85 -10.73
N MET A 592 18.23 19.60 -11.68
CA MET A 592 19.55 19.39 -12.28
C MET A 592 19.63 18.14 -13.18
N ASN A 593 19.46 16.94 -12.62
CA ASN A 593 19.53 15.68 -13.35
C ASN A 593 18.61 14.60 -12.74
N SER A 594 18.41 13.51 -13.47
CA SER A 594 17.61 12.35 -13.08
C SER A 594 18.32 11.37 -12.14
N ILE A 595 19.61 11.57 -11.85
CA ILE A 595 20.32 10.84 -10.80
C ILE A 595 19.98 11.51 -9.48
N VAL A 596 18.88 11.05 -8.88
CA VAL A 596 18.32 11.70 -7.71
C VAL A 596 18.50 10.91 -6.42
N SER A 597 18.65 11.65 -5.33
CA SER A 597 18.59 11.12 -3.97
C SER A 597 17.29 11.58 -3.30
N THR A 598 16.83 10.87 -2.27
CA THR A 598 15.57 11.19 -1.59
C THR A 598 15.68 11.03 -0.09
N PRO A 599 15.12 11.97 0.70
CA PRO A 599 15.03 11.81 2.14
C PRO A 599 14.02 10.71 2.47
N ILE A 600 14.37 9.84 3.44
CA ILE A 600 13.53 8.71 3.82
C ILE A 600 13.50 8.50 5.34
N SER A 601 12.44 7.86 5.83
CA SER A 601 12.47 7.14 7.11
C SER A 601 12.79 5.68 6.80
N PRO A 602 14.01 5.19 7.07
CA PRO A 602 14.44 3.85 6.65
C PRO A 602 13.64 2.71 7.28
N HIS A 603 12.99 2.93 8.43
CA HIS A 603 12.36 1.88 9.25
C HIS A 603 13.37 0.80 9.69
N THR A 604 14.55 1.26 10.10
CA THR A 604 15.63 0.45 10.69
C THR A 604 15.99 1.00 12.06
N THR A 605 14.98 1.51 12.78
CA THR A 605 15.11 2.22 14.04
C THR A 605 15.63 1.29 15.11
N ARG A 606 16.62 1.72 15.88
CA ARG A 606 17.26 0.97 16.95
C ARG A 606 17.43 1.82 18.21
N THR A 607 17.59 1.15 19.35
CA THR A 607 17.94 1.81 20.62
C THR A 607 19.40 2.22 20.62
N GLU A 608 20.24 1.47 19.93
CA GLU A 608 21.63 1.82 19.68
C GLU A 608 21.72 2.99 18.67
N VAL A 609 22.44 4.05 19.03
CA VAL A 609 22.64 5.23 18.16
C VAL A 609 24.03 5.22 17.52
N ARG A 610 24.17 5.95 16.41
CA ARG A 610 25.44 6.08 15.69
C ARG A 610 26.44 6.93 16.51
N PRO A 611 27.72 6.56 16.57
CA PRO A 611 28.74 7.38 17.24
C PRO A 611 28.97 8.69 16.47
N CYS A 612 29.47 9.73 17.14
CA CYS A 612 29.66 11.05 16.55
C CYS A 612 30.53 11.01 15.28
N GLU A 613 31.56 10.17 15.26
CA GLU A 613 32.48 9.98 14.14
C GLU A 613 31.78 9.43 12.89
N ALA A 614 30.71 8.65 13.04
CA ALA A 614 29.94 8.10 11.92
C ALA A 614 29.15 9.17 11.14
N CYS A 615 29.09 10.39 11.65
CA CYS A 615 28.50 11.56 10.98
C CYS A 615 29.53 12.66 10.72
N HIS A 616 30.35 13.01 11.71
CA HIS A 616 31.29 14.14 11.62
C HIS A 616 32.62 13.81 10.92
N LEU A 617 33.03 12.54 10.92
CA LEU A 617 34.27 12.07 10.30
C LEU A 617 34.02 11.07 9.15
N SER A 618 32.75 10.82 8.83
CA SER A 618 32.35 9.96 7.72
C SER A 618 31.99 10.81 6.50
N GLY A 619 32.89 10.86 5.52
CA GLY A 619 32.56 11.60 4.30
C GLY A 619 31.41 10.99 3.51
N LYS A 620 31.11 9.68 3.65
CA LYS A 620 29.87 9.09 3.15
C LYS A 620 28.65 9.74 3.80
N ALA A 621 28.62 9.84 5.13
CA ALA A 621 27.51 10.47 5.84
C ALA A 621 27.35 11.95 5.44
N LEU A 622 28.46 12.63 5.12
CA LEU A 622 28.48 14.01 4.65
C LEU A 622 28.13 14.19 3.16
N GLY A 623 27.94 13.09 2.40
CA GLY A 623 27.62 13.14 0.98
C GLY A 623 28.83 13.32 0.05
N LEU A 624 30.06 13.20 0.55
CA LEU A 624 31.33 13.31 -0.19
C LEU A 624 31.79 11.98 -0.81
N GLY A 625 30.89 10.99 -0.92
CA GLY A 625 31.20 9.64 -1.42
C GLY A 625 31.83 8.69 -0.39
N GLY A 626 31.73 7.38 -0.68
CA GLY A 626 32.21 6.29 0.17
C GLY A 626 33.58 5.72 -0.20
N GLY A 627 34.17 6.17 -1.31
CA GLY A 627 35.47 5.68 -1.79
C GLY A 627 36.68 6.18 -0.99
N PRO A 628 37.88 5.62 -1.25
CA PRO A 628 39.12 6.04 -0.60
C PRO A 628 39.41 7.52 -0.84
N ARG A 629 39.97 8.22 0.16
CA ARG A 629 40.36 9.63 0.04
C ARG A 629 41.87 9.78 0.03
N PRO A 630 42.46 10.44 -0.97
CA PRO A 630 43.86 10.86 -0.92
C PRO A 630 44.09 11.80 0.26
N LEU A 631 45.28 11.72 0.85
CA LEU A 631 45.69 12.63 1.92
C LEU A 631 45.63 14.09 1.42
N GLY A 632 45.00 14.97 2.19
CA GLY A 632 44.80 16.38 1.81
C GLY A 632 43.63 16.66 0.87
N SER A 633 42.84 15.65 0.47
CA SER A 633 41.66 15.82 -0.39
C SER A 633 40.36 15.44 0.31
N LEU A 634 39.30 16.22 0.08
CA LEU A 634 37.92 15.86 0.46
C LEU A 634 37.24 14.99 -0.60
N ALA A 635 37.72 15.01 -1.84
CA ALA A 635 37.19 14.18 -2.92
C ALA A 635 37.53 12.71 -2.68
N ALA A 636 36.51 11.86 -2.72
CA ALA A 636 36.71 10.42 -2.76
C ALA A 636 37.08 9.98 -4.18
N ILE A 637 37.99 9.01 -4.28
CA ILE A 637 38.20 8.24 -5.50
C ILE A 637 36.92 7.41 -5.74
N PRO A 638 36.22 7.57 -6.88
CA PRO A 638 35.02 6.81 -7.16
C PRO A 638 35.27 5.30 -7.10
N LEU A 639 34.33 4.55 -6.51
CA LEU A 639 34.39 3.08 -6.49
C LEU A 639 34.01 2.43 -7.83
N ALA A 640 33.48 3.22 -8.77
CA ALA A 640 33.07 2.78 -10.10
C ALA A 640 33.38 3.86 -11.15
N ASP A 641 33.71 3.44 -12.38
CA ASP A 641 33.82 4.34 -13.53
C ASP A 641 32.44 4.60 -14.12
N LEU A 642 31.94 5.82 -13.94
CA LEU A 642 30.61 6.25 -14.40
C LEU A 642 30.68 7.23 -15.57
N ASN A 643 31.84 7.36 -16.22
CA ASN A 643 32.02 8.21 -17.40
C ASN A 643 31.11 7.76 -18.56
N GLY A 644 30.86 6.46 -18.69
CA GLY A 644 29.97 5.89 -19.73
C GLY A 644 28.51 6.37 -19.64
N VAL A 645 28.07 6.79 -18.45
CA VAL A 645 26.75 7.43 -18.26
C VAL A 645 26.87 8.95 -18.14
N GLY A 646 28.07 9.52 -18.15
CA GLY A 646 28.27 10.97 -18.01
C GLY A 646 28.07 11.51 -16.59
N PHE A 647 28.31 10.67 -15.57
CA PHE A 647 28.27 11.08 -14.16
C PHE A 647 29.69 11.12 -13.56
N PRO A 648 30.17 12.28 -13.07
CA PRO A 648 31.60 12.49 -12.81
C PRO A 648 32.07 12.07 -11.39
N ALA A 649 31.27 11.33 -10.65
CA ALA A 649 31.53 11.04 -9.23
C ALA A 649 31.02 9.64 -8.85
N ASP A 650 31.26 9.23 -7.60
CA ASP A 650 30.68 8.00 -7.04
C ASP A 650 29.15 8.10 -6.93
N TRP A 651 28.41 7.01 -7.16
CA TRP A 651 26.96 6.96 -6.96
C TRP A 651 26.51 7.40 -5.55
N GLU A 652 27.36 7.24 -4.54
CA GLU A 652 27.11 7.65 -3.15
C GLU A 652 27.37 9.15 -2.91
N ALA A 653 28.03 9.85 -3.83
CA ALA A 653 28.37 11.27 -3.69
C ALA A 653 27.19 12.17 -4.06
N LEU A 654 26.72 12.95 -3.09
CA LEU A 654 25.68 13.96 -3.27
C LEU A 654 26.27 15.35 -3.55
N VAL A 655 27.52 15.59 -3.12
CA VAL A 655 28.27 16.84 -3.34
C VAL A 655 29.71 16.56 -3.74
N ASP A 656 30.31 17.52 -4.44
CA ASP A 656 31.75 17.53 -4.68
C ASP A 656 32.54 18.01 -3.45
N ASP A 657 33.87 18.08 -3.60
CA ASP A 657 34.81 18.54 -2.59
C ASP A 657 34.63 20.01 -2.17
N GLN A 658 33.95 20.81 -2.99
CA GLN A 658 33.57 22.19 -2.68
C GLN A 658 32.18 22.29 -2.02
N GLY A 659 31.46 21.17 -1.89
CA GLY A 659 30.09 21.12 -1.36
C GLY A 659 29.03 21.54 -2.37
N ARG A 660 29.33 21.54 -3.67
CA ARG A 660 28.36 21.81 -4.74
C ARG A 660 27.56 20.53 -5.05
N PRO A 661 26.24 20.60 -5.23
CA PRO A 661 25.41 19.42 -5.51
C PRO A 661 25.83 18.67 -6.79
N LEU A 662 25.85 17.34 -6.72
CA LEU A 662 26.08 16.43 -7.85
C LEU A 662 24.81 15.70 -8.30
N GLN A 663 23.88 15.46 -7.38
CA GLN A 663 22.63 14.73 -7.62
C GLN A 663 21.40 15.62 -7.52
N GLY A 664 20.38 15.30 -8.33
CA GLY A 664 19.09 15.96 -8.29
C GLY A 664 18.20 15.56 -7.12
N GLN A 665 17.11 16.29 -6.87
CA GLN A 665 16.20 16.05 -5.74
C GLN A 665 14.74 16.14 -6.16
N THR A 666 13.97 15.05 -6.06
CA THR A 666 12.53 15.03 -6.39
C THR A 666 11.61 15.48 -5.25
N HIS A 667 12.20 15.78 -4.09
CA HIS A 667 11.52 16.33 -2.92
C HIS A 667 11.76 17.84 -2.84
N GLN A 668 10.72 18.65 -3.05
CA GLN A 668 10.81 20.11 -2.96
C GLN A 668 11.51 20.57 -1.68
N GLY A 669 12.56 21.39 -1.81
CA GLY A 669 13.35 21.93 -0.71
C GLY A 669 14.37 20.97 -0.10
N ALA A 670 14.35 19.68 -0.47
CA ALA A 670 15.39 18.76 -0.08
C ALA A 670 16.69 19.07 -0.83
N ARG A 671 17.83 18.95 -0.14
CA ARG A 671 19.16 19.26 -0.68
C ARG A 671 20.24 18.52 0.11
N PRO A 672 21.43 18.31 -0.49
CA PRO A 672 22.57 17.92 0.32
C PRO A 672 22.99 19.01 1.31
N LEU A 673 23.93 18.65 2.19
CA LEU A 673 24.62 19.62 3.06
C LEU A 673 25.38 20.63 2.19
N ASN A 674 25.31 21.89 2.57
CA ASN A 674 25.97 22.98 1.83
C ASN A 674 27.43 23.16 2.29
N PRO A 675 28.25 23.98 1.57
CA PRO A 675 29.67 24.16 1.90
C PRO A 675 29.93 24.72 3.31
N GLN A 676 29.00 25.49 3.88
CA GLN A 676 29.14 26.04 5.23
C GLN A 676 28.83 24.98 6.30
N GLU A 677 27.80 24.17 6.09
CA GLU A 677 27.43 23.05 6.95
C GLU A 677 28.56 22.02 6.98
N LEU A 678 29.11 21.65 5.81
CA LEU A 678 30.24 20.71 5.69
C LEU A 678 31.49 21.20 6.44
N ARG A 679 31.89 22.46 6.22
CA ARG A 679 33.06 23.04 6.92
C ARG A 679 32.90 23.02 8.44
N ARG A 680 31.72 23.35 8.95
CA ARG A 680 31.42 23.32 10.39
C ARG A 680 31.52 21.89 10.94
N LEU A 681 30.91 20.93 10.25
CA LEU A 681 30.90 19.53 10.68
C LEU A 681 32.32 18.94 10.71
N LEU A 682 33.11 19.16 9.65
CA LEU A 682 34.48 18.65 9.53
C LEU A 682 35.43 19.29 10.54
N ALA A 683 35.35 20.60 10.75
CA ALA A 683 36.16 21.28 11.75
C ALA A 683 35.85 20.78 13.17
N PHE A 684 34.56 20.61 13.49
CA PHE A 684 34.15 20.07 14.78
C PHE A 684 34.55 18.60 14.95
N GLY A 685 34.55 17.82 13.86
CA GLY A 685 35.01 16.44 13.84
C GLY A 685 36.42 16.24 14.41
N ARG A 686 37.30 17.25 14.27
CA ARG A 686 38.67 17.23 14.81
C ARG A 686 38.73 17.18 16.35
N CYS A 687 37.66 17.62 17.02
CA CYS A 687 37.58 17.64 18.48
C CYS A 687 37.13 16.27 19.05
N LEU A 688 36.39 15.48 18.26
CA LEU A 688 35.73 14.25 18.72
C LEU A 688 36.67 13.11 19.18
N PRO A 689 37.93 13.00 18.73
CA PRO A 689 38.86 12.02 19.31
C PRO A 689 39.11 12.24 20.81
N CYS A 690 39.05 13.49 21.28
CA CYS A 690 39.29 13.85 22.69
C CYS A 690 37.99 14.18 23.45
N HIS A 691 36.96 14.66 22.75
CA HIS A 691 35.71 15.17 23.34
C HIS A 691 34.53 14.29 22.93
N ARG A 692 34.17 13.31 23.79
CA ARG A 692 33.16 12.27 23.48
C ARG A 692 31.96 12.23 24.40
N ARG A 693 32.02 12.92 25.54
CA ARG A 693 30.96 12.89 26.55
C ARG A 693 30.07 14.12 26.41
N PRO A 694 28.73 13.98 26.41
CA PRO A 694 27.81 15.12 26.28
C PRO A 694 28.10 16.29 27.22
N GLU A 695 28.62 16.00 28.42
CA GLU A 695 28.95 16.97 29.47
C GLU A 695 30.28 17.70 29.24
N ASP A 696 31.05 17.29 28.22
CA ASP A 696 32.31 17.94 27.86
C ASP A 696 32.09 19.41 27.49
N PRO A 697 32.86 20.37 28.04
CA PRO A 697 32.68 21.80 27.76
C PRO A 697 32.68 22.16 26.27
N VAL A 698 33.41 21.40 25.43
CA VAL A 698 33.44 21.61 23.97
C VAL A 698 32.11 21.20 23.33
N LEU A 699 31.49 20.14 23.82
CA LEU A 699 30.21 19.63 23.31
C LEU A 699 29.00 20.38 23.92
N ALA A 700 29.14 20.87 25.15
CA ALA A 700 28.12 21.65 25.85
C ALA A 700 27.96 23.07 25.28
N ASP A 701 29.02 23.67 24.73
CA ASP A 701 28.98 24.96 24.04
C ASP A 701 29.69 24.91 22.67
N PRO A 702 29.05 24.31 21.66
CA PRO A 702 29.62 24.20 20.33
C PRO A 702 29.78 25.56 19.64
N ALA A 703 29.06 26.60 20.09
CA ALA A 703 29.20 27.94 19.55
C ALA A 703 30.54 28.57 20.00
N LYS A 704 30.87 28.46 21.30
CA LYS A 704 32.17 28.86 21.83
C LYS A 704 33.30 28.02 21.23
N ALA A 705 33.10 26.70 21.09
CA ALA A 705 34.07 25.86 20.40
C ALA A 705 34.31 26.37 18.95
N TRP A 706 33.25 26.68 18.21
CA TRP A 706 33.33 27.22 16.85
C TRP A 706 34.07 28.57 16.78
N GLN A 707 33.90 29.47 17.76
CA GLN A 707 34.65 30.74 17.81
C GLN A 707 36.17 30.52 17.89
N ARG A 708 36.61 29.42 18.50
CA ARG A 708 38.03 29.10 18.68
C ARG A 708 38.62 28.35 17.49
N ILE A 709 37.87 27.43 16.90
CA ILE A 709 38.36 26.53 15.84
C ILE A 709 37.98 26.97 14.42
N GLY A 710 37.00 27.87 14.29
CA GLY A 710 36.54 28.42 13.03
C GLY A 710 37.43 29.55 12.50
N PRO A 711 37.11 30.12 11.33
CA PRO A 711 37.89 31.21 10.72
C PRO A 711 38.11 32.40 11.66
N GLY A 712 39.37 32.75 11.91
CA GLY A 712 39.78 33.85 12.80
C GLY A 712 39.90 33.46 14.28
N GLY A 713 39.69 32.20 14.64
CA GLY A 713 39.76 31.71 16.02
C GLY A 713 41.18 31.47 16.53
N ASP A 714 41.36 31.54 17.86
CA ASP A 714 42.67 31.39 18.54
C ASP A 714 43.31 30.01 18.36
N LEU A 715 42.52 28.98 18.05
CA LEU A 715 42.98 27.62 17.80
C LEU A 715 43.06 27.25 16.31
N GLU A 716 42.50 28.04 15.40
CA GLU A 716 42.51 27.75 13.97
C GLU A 716 43.95 27.63 13.42
N ALA A 717 44.80 28.61 13.74
CA ALA A 717 46.19 28.62 13.30
C ALA A 717 46.98 27.43 13.86
N LYS A 718 46.73 27.06 15.12
CA LYS A 718 47.33 25.88 15.75
C LYS A 718 46.90 24.60 15.04
N HIS A 719 45.63 24.46 14.70
CA HIS A 719 45.14 23.31 13.94
C HIS A 719 45.78 23.23 12.56
N LYS A 720 45.87 24.34 11.81
CA LYS A 720 46.55 24.37 10.49
C LYS A 720 48.02 24.00 10.60
N LEU A 721 48.72 24.47 11.63
CA LEU A 721 50.13 24.13 11.87
C LEU A 721 50.31 22.64 12.19
N MET A 722 49.45 22.08 13.04
CA MET A 722 49.47 20.66 13.38
C MET A 722 49.13 19.78 12.17
N GLU A 723 48.18 20.20 11.34
CA GLU A 723 47.83 19.54 10.08
C GLU A 723 49.00 19.55 9.10
N ALA A 724 49.63 20.71 8.87
CA ALA A 724 50.85 20.81 8.07
C ALA A 724 52.03 20.01 8.63
N LYS A 725 52.07 19.78 9.95
CA LYS A 725 53.06 18.91 10.59
C LYS A 725 52.73 17.42 10.39
N ALA A 726 51.47 17.04 10.41
CA ALA A 726 51.05 15.65 10.22
C ALA A 726 51.06 15.21 8.75
N LEU A 727 50.91 16.16 7.82
CA LEU A 727 51.01 15.93 6.37
C LEU A 727 52.44 15.78 5.86
N ARG A 728 53.42 16.31 6.61
CA ARG A 728 54.86 16.13 6.37
C ARG A 728 55.33 14.87 7.07
#